data_AF-A0A673ZWI6-F1
#
_entry.id   AF-A0A673ZWI6-F1
#
_cell.length_a   1.000
_cell.length_b   1.000
_cell.length_c   1.000
_cell.angle_alpha   90.00
_cell.angle_beta   90.00
_cell.angle_gamma   90.00
#
_symmetry.space_group_name_H-M   'P 1'
#
loop_
_entity.id
_entity.type
_entity.pdbx_description
1 polymer ?
#
loop_
_entity_poly.entity_id
_entity_poly.type
_entity_poly.pdbx_seq_one_letter_code
_entity_poly.pdbx_strand_id
1 'polypeptide(L)'
;YHIPDPSKTKRVKSEYMRLRQLKRFKNAEEALFMSNRQKIEERTNLLNEEWSKLRIQSVPLSTPGGALPGKKLCMVEFGFPAFKAQAVAMRPLTTVAGIPFMYSWSPLQQNFMVWGFPDNTHTQRNTHAHTFSIHYWSKVSEHRLIQGFFFIFTIFYILVEALSQYSDQEEEEAAEEKGGKEEEEKGVRKSAEEGTEEAMFCFIPFFPKLHLPRYKDLLEPPSPVKLPPLCTPNIDGPFAKSVQREQSLHSFHTLFCRRCFKYDCFLHPFHATPNVYKRKSKEIRMETEPCGLDCFLLQKGAKEFADQEMLRSQKSRRRRRQPRPPSSSCPGPSGTTEEAKEVDSDHETTSSSESNSRCQTPTKLCPGEEHEEQVEPPVQWSGAEESLFRVLHGTYYNNFCSIARLISTKTCKQVYEFAVKEVLIHRVPLEDGGNSPQKKKRKHRQDDNLSNQVYNYQPCDHPDHPCDSSCPCVMTQNFCEKFCQCEHECQNRFPGCRCKTQCNTKQCPCYLAVRECDPDLCMTCGAADHWDSKVVSCKNCSIQRGLKKHLLLAPSNVAGWGTFIKESVQKNEFISEYCGELISQDEADRRGRIYDKYMSSFLFNLNNDFVVDATRKGNKIRFANHSVNPNCYAKVVMVNGDHRIGIFAKRAILQGEELFFDYRYSQDDALKYVGIEREVDVA
;
A
#
# COMPACT_ATOMS: atom_id res chain seq x y z
N TYR A 1 3.64 -31.90 -2.80
CA TYR A 1 5.12 -31.88 -2.71
C TYR A 1 5.64 -32.99 -3.59
N HIS A 2 6.16 -32.66 -4.77
CA HIS A 2 7.07 -33.57 -5.45
C HIS A 2 8.44 -33.45 -4.78
N ILE A 3 9.11 -34.58 -4.58
CA ILE A 3 10.54 -34.59 -4.24
C ILE A 3 11.26 -34.36 -5.58
N PRO A 4 12.10 -33.33 -5.72
CA PRO A 4 12.82 -33.10 -6.97
C PRO A 4 13.82 -34.24 -7.21
N ASP A 5 13.94 -34.65 -8.47
CA ASP A 5 14.77 -35.76 -8.89
C ASP A 5 16.26 -35.55 -8.48
N PRO A 6 16.89 -36.49 -7.75
CA PRO A 6 18.31 -36.46 -7.44
C PRO A 6 19.24 -36.30 -8.66
N SER A 7 18.84 -36.79 -9.84
CA SER A 7 19.59 -36.62 -11.09
C SER A 7 19.58 -35.16 -11.55
N LYS A 8 18.39 -34.58 -11.77
CA LYS A 8 18.22 -33.14 -12.09
C LYS A 8 18.93 -32.25 -11.04
N THR A 9 18.79 -32.58 -9.75
CA THR A 9 19.45 -31.92 -8.62
C THR A 9 20.99 -31.92 -8.73
N LYS A 10 21.58 -33.02 -9.19
CA LYS A 10 23.04 -33.15 -9.42
C LYS A 10 23.51 -32.37 -10.66
N ARG A 11 22.73 -32.39 -11.75
CA ARG A 11 23.00 -31.64 -13.00
C ARG A 11 23.08 -30.14 -12.76
N VAL A 12 22.07 -29.54 -12.11
CA VAL A 12 22.02 -28.11 -11.76
C VAL A 12 23.27 -27.67 -10.98
N LYS A 13 23.72 -28.49 -10.02
CA LYS A 13 24.91 -28.23 -9.21
C LYS A 13 26.22 -28.27 -10.04
N SER A 14 26.28 -29.13 -11.05
CA SER A 14 27.42 -29.21 -11.97
C SER A 14 27.53 -27.94 -12.82
N GLU A 15 26.43 -27.55 -13.48
CA GLU A 15 26.41 -26.39 -14.36
C GLU A 15 26.60 -25.07 -13.62
N TYR A 16 26.04 -24.92 -12.43
CA TYR A 16 26.34 -23.78 -11.57
C TYR A 16 27.84 -23.65 -11.27
N MET A 17 28.53 -24.77 -11.04
CA MET A 17 29.98 -24.77 -10.78
C MET A 17 30.79 -24.49 -12.05
N ARG A 18 30.39 -25.03 -13.22
CA ARG A 18 31.01 -24.75 -14.51
C ARG A 18 30.91 -23.26 -14.86
N LEU A 19 29.70 -22.69 -14.82
CA LEU A 19 29.45 -21.28 -15.13
C LEU A 19 30.13 -20.34 -14.13
N ARG A 20 30.14 -20.69 -12.83
CA ARG A 20 30.86 -19.92 -11.80
C ARG A 20 32.38 -19.93 -12.01
N GLN A 21 32.96 -21.03 -12.47
CA GLN A 21 34.39 -21.08 -12.83
C GLN A 21 34.65 -20.27 -14.11
N LEU A 22 33.90 -20.50 -15.18
CA LEU A 22 34.04 -19.79 -16.45
C LEU A 22 33.91 -18.27 -16.27
N LYS A 23 32.93 -17.81 -15.48
CA LYS A 23 32.76 -16.39 -15.15
C LYS A 23 33.87 -15.86 -14.24
N ARG A 24 34.40 -16.66 -13.31
CA ARG A 24 35.59 -16.27 -12.51
C ARG A 24 36.83 -16.05 -13.38
N PHE A 25 37.02 -16.84 -14.44
CA PHE A 25 38.11 -16.63 -15.39
C PHE A 25 37.88 -15.43 -16.32
N LYS A 26 36.65 -15.23 -16.82
CA LYS A 26 36.32 -14.03 -17.63
C LYS A 26 36.40 -12.72 -16.83
N ASN A 27 35.92 -12.72 -15.58
CA ASN A 27 36.01 -11.56 -14.67
C ASN A 27 37.33 -11.53 -13.86
N ALA A 28 38.41 -12.15 -14.35
CA ALA A 28 39.76 -11.98 -13.82
C ALA A 28 40.37 -10.64 -14.29
N GLU A 29 39.61 -9.55 -14.10
CA GLU A 29 39.90 -8.23 -14.64
C GLU A 29 40.93 -7.48 -13.79
N GLU A 30 42.20 -7.82 -13.95
CA GLU A 30 43.33 -7.12 -13.31
C GLU A 30 43.28 -5.60 -13.55
N ALA A 31 42.77 -5.18 -14.73
CA ALA A 31 42.52 -3.79 -15.08
C ALA A 31 41.60 -3.03 -14.09
N LEU A 32 40.57 -3.69 -13.52
CA LEU A 32 39.73 -3.07 -12.49
C LEU A 32 40.50 -2.88 -11.18
N PHE A 33 41.33 -3.85 -10.80
CA PHE A 33 42.16 -3.74 -9.60
C PHE A 33 43.22 -2.65 -9.76
N MET A 34 43.88 -2.55 -10.92
CA MET A 34 44.85 -1.50 -11.24
C MET A 34 44.20 -0.11 -11.31
N SER A 35 43.02 0.03 -11.94
CA SER A 35 42.27 1.30 -11.93
C SER A 35 41.85 1.72 -10.52
N ASN A 36 41.48 0.77 -9.66
CA ASN A 36 41.18 1.06 -8.26
C ASN A 36 42.46 1.37 -7.45
N ARG A 37 43.59 0.73 -7.76
CA ARG A 37 44.89 1.00 -7.13
C ARG A 37 45.36 2.42 -7.42
N GLN A 38 45.27 2.88 -8.67
CA GLN A 38 45.57 4.27 -9.04
C GLN A 38 44.70 5.26 -8.25
N LYS A 39 43.38 5.02 -8.16
CA LYS A 39 42.45 5.86 -7.37
C LYS A 39 42.73 5.85 -5.87
N ILE A 40 43.31 4.77 -5.34
CA ILE A 40 43.81 4.71 -3.96
C ILE A 40 45.06 5.59 -3.84
N GLU A 41 46.04 5.42 -4.73
CA GLU A 41 47.32 6.15 -4.71
C GLU A 41 47.12 7.67 -4.83
N GLU A 42 46.32 8.13 -5.79
CA GLU A 42 45.90 9.53 -5.95
C GLU A 42 45.33 10.11 -4.65
N ARG A 43 44.40 9.39 -4.00
CA ARG A 43 43.77 9.83 -2.75
C ARG A 43 44.72 9.79 -1.56
N THR A 44 45.57 8.77 -1.46
CA THR A 44 46.58 8.72 -0.39
C THR A 44 47.65 9.79 -0.56
N ASN A 45 47.99 10.17 -1.79
CA ASN A 45 48.95 11.24 -2.05
C ASN A 45 48.38 12.60 -1.60
N LEU A 46 47.11 12.89 -1.88
CA LEU A 46 46.42 14.09 -1.36
C LEU A 46 46.39 14.10 0.18
N LEU A 47 46.00 12.98 0.81
CA LEU A 47 45.97 12.86 2.28
C LEU A 47 47.37 12.97 2.91
N ASN A 48 48.42 12.47 2.26
CA ASN A 48 49.80 12.62 2.69
C ASN A 48 50.30 14.06 2.51
N GLU A 49 49.87 14.77 1.46
CA GLU A 49 50.18 16.18 1.24
C GLU A 49 49.51 17.07 2.30
N GLU A 50 48.24 16.79 2.64
CA GLU A 50 47.55 17.43 3.78
C GLU A 50 48.28 17.12 5.11
N TRP A 51 48.59 15.86 5.38
CA TRP A 51 49.26 15.43 6.61
C TRP A 51 50.66 16.04 6.78
N SER A 52 51.45 16.12 5.71
CA SER A 52 52.81 16.69 5.76
C SER A 52 52.84 18.20 6.06
N LYS A 53 51.73 18.91 5.87
CA LYS A 53 51.55 20.32 6.28
C LYS A 53 51.24 20.46 7.78
N LEU A 54 50.80 19.39 8.46
CA LEU A 54 50.42 19.40 9.87
C LEU A 54 51.61 19.16 10.80
N ARG A 55 52.01 20.18 11.57
CA ARG A 55 53.02 20.05 12.64
C ARG A 55 52.38 19.57 13.94
N ILE A 56 52.00 18.29 13.98
CA ILE A 56 51.43 17.64 15.18
C ILE A 56 52.54 17.42 16.21
N GLN A 57 52.35 17.89 17.45
CA GLN A 57 53.29 17.62 18.55
C GLN A 57 53.26 16.13 18.91
N SER A 58 54.44 15.51 19.04
CA SER A 58 54.55 14.14 19.52
C SER A 58 54.08 14.01 20.98
N VAL A 59 53.49 12.86 21.32
CA VAL A 59 53.02 12.59 22.69
C VAL A 59 54.23 12.58 23.63
N PRO A 60 54.31 13.46 24.63
CA PRO A 60 55.43 13.47 25.57
C PRO A 60 55.35 12.22 26.47
N LEU A 61 56.51 11.66 26.81
CA LEU A 61 56.59 10.64 27.86
C LEU A 61 56.06 11.22 29.17
N SER A 62 55.12 10.51 29.80
CA SER A 62 54.61 10.90 31.12
C SER A 62 55.76 10.82 32.13
N THR A 63 56.23 11.98 32.58
CA THR A 63 57.37 12.05 33.51
C THR A 63 57.03 11.37 34.84
N PRO A 64 57.98 10.65 35.46
CA PRO A 64 57.81 10.07 36.80
C PRO A 64 57.90 11.16 37.90
N GLY A 65 57.15 12.26 37.71
CA GLY A 65 57.14 13.44 38.55
C GLY A 65 56.46 13.20 39.90
N GLY A 66 57.21 12.60 40.82
CA GLY A 66 56.80 12.38 42.21
C GLY A 66 55.83 11.22 42.38
N ALA A 67 56.25 10.21 43.17
CA ALA A 67 55.37 9.20 43.73
C ALA A 67 54.49 9.83 44.83
N LEU A 68 53.54 10.68 44.44
CA LEU A 68 52.52 11.21 45.35
C LEU A 68 51.72 10.03 45.92
N PRO A 69 51.69 9.84 47.26
CA PRO A 69 51.05 8.69 47.88
C PRO A 69 49.56 8.67 47.54
N GLY A 70 49.10 7.56 46.95
CA GLY A 70 47.70 7.35 46.53
C GLY A 70 47.46 7.24 45.02
N LYS A 71 48.43 7.58 44.15
CA LYS A 71 48.29 7.31 42.70
C LYS A 71 48.42 5.82 42.40
N LYS A 72 47.41 5.23 41.74
CA LYS A 72 47.49 3.85 41.21
C LYS A 72 48.50 3.77 40.06
N LEU A 73 49.26 2.68 40.00
CA LEU A 73 50.21 2.39 38.92
C LEU A 73 49.62 1.33 37.97
N CYS A 74 49.95 1.45 36.68
CA CYS A 74 49.83 0.38 35.70
C CYS A 74 51.21 -0.23 35.49
N MET A 75 51.32 -1.55 35.52
CA MET A 75 52.55 -2.28 35.22
C MET A 75 52.38 -3.01 33.88
N VAL A 76 53.40 -2.92 33.02
CA VAL A 76 53.48 -3.62 31.74
C VAL A 76 54.68 -4.54 31.77
N GLU A 77 54.41 -5.83 31.69
CA GLU A 77 55.41 -6.90 31.59
C GLU A 77 55.67 -7.25 30.12
N PHE A 78 56.86 -7.76 29.82
CA PHE A 78 57.28 -8.10 28.46
C PHE A 78 57.57 -9.59 28.36
N GLY A 79 57.03 -10.27 27.34
CA GLY A 79 57.31 -11.70 27.07
C GLY A 79 58.73 -11.99 26.57
N PHE A 80 59.62 -10.99 26.56
CA PHE A 80 61.01 -11.11 26.14
C PHE A 80 61.94 -10.86 27.34
N PRO A 81 62.73 -11.85 27.80
CA PRO A 81 63.53 -11.74 29.04
C PRO A 81 64.54 -10.57 29.10
N ALA A 82 64.88 -9.98 27.95
CA ALA A 82 65.76 -8.81 27.88
C ALA A 82 65.08 -7.48 28.30
N PHE A 83 63.75 -7.43 28.35
CA PHE A 83 62.99 -6.22 28.66
C PHE A 83 62.45 -6.25 30.09
N LYS A 84 62.90 -5.30 30.91
CA LYS A 84 62.39 -5.11 32.28
C LYS A 84 60.96 -4.57 32.24
N ALA A 85 60.11 -5.04 33.16
CA ALA A 85 58.77 -4.52 33.35
C ALA A 85 58.78 -3.00 33.62
N GLN A 86 57.82 -2.29 33.06
CA GLN A 86 57.69 -0.83 33.19
C GLN A 86 56.46 -0.48 34.01
N ALA A 87 56.56 0.52 34.89
CA ALA A 87 55.46 1.01 35.71
C ALA A 87 55.19 2.49 35.43
N VAL A 88 53.93 2.84 35.15
CA VAL A 88 53.49 4.20 34.83
C VAL A 88 52.30 4.57 35.72
N ALA A 89 52.27 5.81 36.20
CA ALA A 89 51.13 6.28 37.00
C ALA A 89 49.86 6.38 36.14
N MET A 90 48.78 5.72 36.55
CA MET A 90 47.49 5.82 35.87
C MET A 90 46.88 7.20 36.13
N ARG A 91 46.59 7.93 35.05
CA ARG A 91 45.73 9.12 35.10
C ARG A 91 44.27 8.65 35.09
N PRO A 92 43.50 8.79 36.19
CA PRO A 92 42.08 8.48 36.15
C PRO A 92 41.37 9.44 35.19
N LEU A 93 40.44 8.91 34.41
CA LEU A 93 39.47 9.73 33.69
C LEU A 93 38.38 10.15 34.70
N THR A 94 37.93 11.41 34.60
CA THR A 94 36.82 11.92 35.40
C THR A 94 35.52 11.22 35.02
N THR A 95 34.70 10.85 36.01
CA THR A 95 33.41 10.21 35.80
C THR A 95 32.51 11.05 34.88
N VAL A 96 32.04 10.45 33.79
CA VAL A 96 31.02 11.02 32.90
C VAL A 96 29.71 10.27 33.15
N ALA A 97 28.59 11.00 33.24
CA ALA A 97 27.28 10.39 33.41
C ALA A 97 26.90 9.57 32.16
N GLY A 98 26.60 8.29 32.35
CA GLY A 98 26.04 7.44 31.30
C GLY A 98 24.57 7.76 31.06
N ILE A 99 24.13 7.67 29.79
CA ILE A 99 22.70 7.69 29.45
C ILE A 99 22.13 6.26 29.41
N PRO A 100 20.82 6.08 29.68
CA PRO A 100 20.20 4.76 29.57
C PRO A 100 20.26 4.23 28.12
N PHE A 101 20.33 2.91 27.97
CA PHE A 101 20.48 2.27 26.67
C PHE A 101 19.26 2.50 25.75
N MET A 102 19.50 2.75 24.45
CA MET A 102 18.45 2.88 23.44
C MET A 102 18.94 2.37 22.07
N TYR A 103 18.23 1.41 21.48
CA TYR A 103 18.38 1.05 20.07
C TYR A 103 17.79 2.14 19.17
N SER A 104 18.30 2.28 17.94
CA SER A 104 17.74 3.19 16.95
C SER A 104 16.34 2.75 16.50
N TRP A 105 15.45 3.73 16.26
CA TRP A 105 14.07 3.52 15.84
C TRP A 105 13.60 4.66 14.92
N SER A 106 12.62 4.39 14.06
CA SER A 106 12.03 5.41 13.17
C SER A 106 10.75 6.02 13.73
N PRO A 107 10.55 7.35 13.66
CA PRO A 107 9.34 7.99 14.14
C PRO A 107 8.14 7.75 13.21
N LEU A 108 6.98 7.48 13.81
CA LEU A 108 5.68 7.29 13.16
C LEU A 108 4.63 8.31 13.66
N GLN A 109 3.62 8.55 12.83
CA GLN A 109 2.41 9.31 13.18
C GLN A 109 1.12 8.49 13.00
N GLN A 110 1.23 7.31 12.40
CA GLN A 110 0.20 6.30 12.13
C GLN A 110 0.92 4.93 12.08
N ASN A 111 0.20 3.82 12.22
CA ASN A 111 0.77 2.47 12.13
C ASN A 111 1.30 2.15 10.72
N PHE A 112 2.28 1.24 10.63
CA PHE A 112 2.93 0.84 9.38
C PHE A 112 2.84 -0.69 9.19
N MET A 113 2.07 -1.16 8.22
CA MET A 113 1.93 -2.58 7.90
C MET A 113 3.26 -3.20 7.44
N VAL A 114 3.66 -4.30 8.07
CA VAL A 114 4.81 -5.10 7.67
C VAL A 114 4.37 -6.54 7.43
N TRP A 115 4.54 -7.00 6.19
CA TRP A 115 4.34 -8.39 5.82
C TRP A 115 5.32 -9.29 6.57
N GLY A 116 4.82 -10.32 7.25
CA GLY A 116 5.65 -11.38 7.82
C GLY A 116 6.33 -12.19 6.71
N PHE A 117 7.55 -12.66 6.96
CA PHE A 117 8.18 -13.64 6.07
C PHE A 117 7.41 -14.97 6.18
N PRO A 118 7.01 -15.62 5.07
CA PRO A 118 6.23 -16.85 5.12
C PRO A 118 7.10 -18.03 5.59
N ASP A 119 7.10 -18.31 6.89
CA ASP A 119 7.79 -19.46 7.48
C ASP A 119 7.03 -20.76 7.18
N ASN A 120 7.24 -21.24 5.96
CA ASN A 120 6.66 -22.47 5.41
C ASN A 120 7.34 -23.74 5.98
N THR A 121 7.42 -23.86 7.31
CA THR A 121 7.82 -25.08 8.05
C THR A 121 7.19 -25.13 9.44
N HIS A 122 6.17 -25.97 9.61
CA HIS A 122 5.51 -26.21 10.90
C HIS A 122 6.26 -27.30 11.71
N THR A 123 7.43 -26.98 12.28
CA THR A 123 8.19 -27.93 13.11
C THR A 123 7.76 -27.89 14.58
N GLN A 124 7.29 -29.03 15.10
CA GLN A 124 6.92 -29.17 16.51
C GLN A 124 8.14 -29.21 17.44
N ARG A 125 7.94 -28.65 18.65
CA ARG A 125 8.57 -28.94 19.96
C ARG A 125 10.01 -29.51 20.03
N ASN A 126 10.76 -28.90 20.94
CA ASN A 126 11.88 -29.48 21.71
C ASN A 126 13.13 -29.93 20.93
N THR A 127 14.09 -29.01 20.80
CA THR A 127 15.45 -29.24 21.32
C THR A 127 16.18 -27.91 21.52
N HIS A 128 17.10 -27.85 22.49
CA HIS A 128 17.73 -26.61 22.93
C HIS A 128 18.86 -26.13 21.99
N ALA A 129 18.92 -24.81 21.77
CA ALA A 129 20.05 -24.00 21.27
C ALA A 129 20.66 -24.31 19.88
N HIS A 130 20.97 -25.56 19.52
CA HIS A 130 21.85 -25.87 18.38
C HIS A 130 21.18 -25.71 16.99
N THR A 131 19.91 -26.08 16.84
CA THR A 131 19.16 -25.96 15.57
C THR A 131 18.96 -24.51 15.14
N PHE A 132 18.87 -23.57 16.09
CA PHE A 132 18.72 -22.14 15.82
C PHE A 132 19.97 -21.51 15.18
N SER A 133 21.15 -22.13 15.27
CA SER A 133 22.36 -21.62 14.62
C SER A 133 22.42 -22.02 13.14
N ILE A 134 22.29 -23.33 12.86
CA ILE A 134 22.62 -23.90 11.54
C ILE A 134 21.67 -23.44 10.43
N HIS A 135 20.36 -23.38 10.68
CA HIS A 135 19.40 -22.86 9.69
C HIS A 135 19.45 -21.33 9.54
N TYR A 136 19.90 -20.60 10.56
CA TYR A 136 19.81 -19.13 10.59
C TYR A 136 21.03 -18.46 9.96
N TRP A 137 22.23 -19.04 10.09
CA TRP A 137 23.41 -18.62 9.33
C TRP A 137 23.23 -18.69 7.80
N SER A 138 22.33 -19.54 7.31
CA SER A 138 21.93 -19.58 5.89
C SER A 138 21.00 -18.42 5.48
N LYS A 139 20.22 -17.84 6.40
CA LYS A 139 19.19 -16.81 6.10
C LYS A 139 19.59 -15.35 6.40
N VAL A 140 20.59 -15.08 7.26
CA VAL A 140 20.83 -13.74 7.86
C VAL A 140 21.56 -12.70 6.98
N SER A 141 22.34 -13.10 5.98
CA SER A 141 23.21 -12.17 5.23
C SER A 141 22.46 -11.27 4.24
N GLU A 142 22.03 -10.08 4.70
CA GLU A 142 21.27 -9.11 3.87
C GLU A 142 21.84 -7.68 3.88
N HIS A 143 22.94 -7.42 4.61
CA HIS A 143 23.51 -6.05 4.76
C HIS A 143 24.99 -5.89 4.35
N ARG A 144 25.54 -6.89 3.66
CA ARG A 144 26.77 -6.82 2.84
C ARG A 144 26.53 -7.63 1.57
N LEU A 145 27.31 -7.36 0.50
CA LEU A 145 27.25 -8.04 -0.82
C LEU A 145 26.19 -7.56 -1.84
N ILE A 146 25.94 -6.25 -1.98
CA ILE A 146 25.19 -5.71 -3.14
C ILE A 146 25.87 -6.13 -4.48
N GLN A 147 27.20 -6.09 -4.56
CA GLN A 147 27.96 -6.61 -5.71
C GLN A 147 27.87 -8.14 -5.85
N GLY A 148 27.82 -8.88 -4.74
CA GLY A 148 27.70 -10.34 -4.76
C GLY A 148 26.33 -10.82 -5.24
N PHE A 149 25.26 -10.09 -4.93
CA PHE A 149 23.93 -10.30 -5.48
C PHE A 149 23.95 -10.28 -7.02
N PHE A 150 24.51 -9.22 -7.62
CA PHE A 150 24.55 -9.09 -9.09
C PHE A 150 25.29 -10.26 -9.75
N PHE A 151 26.40 -10.71 -9.16
CA PHE A 151 27.14 -11.87 -9.65
C PHE A 151 26.33 -13.17 -9.62
N ILE A 152 25.52 -13.37 -8.56
CA ILE A 152 24.60 -14.51 -8.43
C ILE A 152 23.46 -14.41 -9.45
N PHE A 153 22.84 -13.25 -9.64
CA PHE A 153 21.71 -13.11 -10.58
C PHE A 153 22.12 -13.29 -12.04
N THR A 154 23.28 -12.77 -12.49
CA THR A 154 23.74 -13.08 -13.86
C THR A 154 24.07 -14.56 -14.04
N ILE A 155 24.66 -15.21 -13.03
CA ILE A 155 24.91 -16.66 -13.11
C ILE A 155 23.59 -17.43 -13.12
N PHE A 156 22.57 -17.00 -12.37
CA PHE A 156 21.24 -17.62 -12.38
C PHE A 156 20.57 -17.52 -13.75
N TYR A 157 20.60 -16.36 -14.41
CA TYR A 157 20.11 -16.20 -15.79
C TYR A 157 20.78 -17.19 -16.75
N ILE A 158 22.12 -17.14 -16.82
CA ILE A 158 22.91 -17.98 -17.76
C ILE A 158 22.75 -19.48 -17.43
N LEU A 159 22.52 -19.82 -16.15
CA LEU A 159 22.29 -21.19 -15.71
C LEU A 159 20.91 -21.71 -16.11
N VAL A 160 19.85 -20.90 -16.05
CA VAL A 160 18.53 -21.34 -16.55
C VAL A 160 18.55 -21.43 -18.07
N GLU A 161 19.17 -20.48 -18.77
CA GLU A 161 19.40 -20.53 -20.22
C GLU A 161 20.15 -21.80 -20.65
N ALA A 162 21.27 -22.13 -19.98
CA ALA A 162 22.03 -23.35 -20.25
C ALA A 162 21.26 -24.63 -19.90
N LEU A 163 20.40 -24.62 -18.87
CA LEU A 163 19.56 -25.78 -18.53
C LEU A 163 18.42 -26.01 -19.53
N SER A 164 17.87 -24.95 -20.13
CA SER A 164 16.89 -25.08 -21.23
C SER A 164 17.53 -25.66 -22.49
N GLN A 165 18.76 -25.25 -22.83
CA GLN A 165 19.51 -25.82 -23.96
C GLN A 165 19.76 -27.33 -23.78
N TYR A 166 19.85 -27.82 -22.53
CA TYR A 166 19.98 -29.26 -22.25
C TYR A 166 18.66 -30.04 -22.36
N SER A 167 17.49 -29.44 -22.12
CA SER A 167 16.22 -30.14 -22.35
C SER A 167 15.94 -30.36 -23.83
N ASP A 168 16.31 -29.40 -24.67
CA ASP A 168 16.15 -29.51 -26.12
C ASP A 168 17.04 -30.64 -26.68
N GLN A 169 18.26 -30.80 -26.15
CA GLN A 169 19.18 -31.89 -26.53
C GLN A 169 18.70 -33.29 -26.06
N GLU A 170 18.09 -33.42 -24.87
CA GLU A 170 17.52 -34.70 -24.45
C GLU A 170 16.28 -35.12 -25.29
N GLU A 171 15.59 -34.18 -25.95
CA GLU A 171 14.55 -34.51 -26.94
C GLU A 171 15.11 -34.85 -28.34
N GLU A 172 16.25 -34.25 -28.75
CA GLU A 172 16.95 -34.61 -30.00
C GLU A 172 17.66 -35.98 -29.92
N GLU A 173 18.44 -36.27 -28.88
CA GLU A 173 19.11 -37.57 -28.71
C GLU A 173 18.09 -38.74 -28.63
N ALA A 174 16.93 -38.50 -27.99
CA ALA A 174 15.84 -39.47 -27.90
C ALA A 174 15.08 -39.70 -29.22
N ALA A 175 15.28 -38.82 -30.22
CA ALA A 175 14.79 -39.02 -31.59
C ALA A 175 15.80 -39.83 -32.42
N GLU A 176 17.11 -39.61 -32.27
CA GLU A 176 18.14 -40.37 -32.99
C GLU A 176 18.21 -41.85 -32.55
N GLU A 177 18.06 -42.16 -31.26
CA GLU A 177 17.95 -43.57 -30.80
C GLU A 177 16.70 -44.32 -31.34
N LYS A 178 15.75 -43.62 -31.97
CA LYS A 178 14.50 -44.18 -32.53
C LYS A 178 14.45 -44.21 -34.05
N GLY A 179 15.60 -44.24 -34.73
CA GLY A 179 15.68 -44.54 -36.17
C GLY A 179 15.19 -45.95 -36.53
N GLY A 180 13.87 -46.17 -36.61
CA GLY A 180 13.33 -47.54 -36.64
C GLY A 180 11.90 -47.81 -37.13
N LYS A 181 11.08 -46.80 -37.51
CA LYS A 181 9.88 -46.93 -38.41
C LYS A 181 9.14 -45.61 -38.60
N GLU A 182 8.59 -45.41 -39.80
CA GLU A 182 7.67 -44.31 -40.13
C GLU A 182 6.21 -44.71 -39.90
N GLU A 183 5.54 -44.09 -38.94
CA GLU A 183 4.08 -43.85 -38.97
C GLU A 183 3.82 -42.46 -38.36
N GLU A 184 2.91 -41.67 -38.95
CA GLU A 184 2.63 -40.29 -38.50
C GLU A 184 1.77 -40.26 -37.22
N GLU A 185 2.37 -39.96 -36.06
CA GLU A 185 1.64 -39.44 -34.91
C GLU A 185 2.11 -38.02 -34.57
N LYS A 186 1.16 -37.09 -34.37
CA LYS A 186 1.44 -35.65 -34.23
C LYS A 186 2.01 -35.32 -32.87
N GLY A 187 3.34 -35.40 -32.75
CA GLY A 187 4.09 -34.93 -31.59
C GLY A 187 3.78 -33.46 -31.26
N VAL A 188 3.11 -33.24 -30.13
CA VAL A 188 2.87 -31.90 -29.59
C VAL A 188 4.19 -31.38 -29.03
N ARG A 189 4.81 -30.42 -29.74
CA ARG A 189 5.90 -29.62 -29.16
C ARG A 189 5.41 -28.96 -27.89
N LYS A 190 6.04 -29.28 -26.76
CA LYS A 190 5.85 -28.54 -25.51
C LYS A 190 6.35 -27.10 -25.70
N SER A 191 5.68 -26.15 -25.04
CA SER A 191 6.17 -24.77 -25.00
C SER A 191 7.36 -24.68 -24.03
N ALA A 192 8.32 -23.78 -24.33
CA ALA A 192 9.47 -23.51 -23.46
C ALA A 192 9.08 -23.02 -22.04
N GLU A 193 7.81 -22.68 -21.82
CA GLU A 193 7.24 -22.37 -20.50
C GLU A 193 7.12 -23.60 -19.59
N GLU A 194 6.92 -24.83 -20.12
CA GLU A 194 6.85 -26.04 -19.28
C GLU A 194 8.23 -26.46 -18.76
N GLY A 195 9.24 -26.47 -19.64
CA GLY A 195 10.62 -26.84 -19.26
C GLY A 195 11.23 -25.88 -18.24
N THR A 196 10.90 -24.59 -18.33
CA THR A 196 11.37 -23.59 -17.36
C THR A 196 10.73 -23.73 -15.98
N GLU A 197 9.44 -24.10 -15.86
CA GLU A 197 8.85 -24.38 -14.54
C GLU A 197 9.46 -25.62 -13.86
N GLU A 198 9.69 -26.73 -14.58
CA GLU A 198 10.36 -27.91 -14.01
C GLU A 198 11.78 -27.62 -13.53
N ALA A 199 12.55 -26.86 -14.31
CA ALA A 199 13.89 -26.43 -13.91
C ALA A 199 13.83 -25.60 -12.61
N MET A 200 12.92 -24.62 -12.52
CA MET A 200 12.74 -23.79 -11.32
C MET A 200 12.38 -24.60 -10.06
N PHE A 201 11.54 -25.64 -10.16
CA PHE A 201 11.23 -26.49 -9.01
C PHE A 201 12.46 -27.21 -8.43
N CYS A 202 13.47 -27.52 -9.26
CA CYS A 202 14.73 -28.12 -8.81
C CYS A 202 15.69 -27.11 -8.12
N PHE A 203 15.47 -25.80 -8.23
CA PHE A 203 16.29 -24.77 -7.57
C PHE A 203 15.91 -24.48 -6.12
N ILE A 204 14.64 -24.67 -5.77
CA ILE A 204 14.08 -24.30 -4.44
C ILE A 204 14.89 -24.87 -3.26
N PRO A 205 15.42 -26.12 -3.28
CA PRO A 205 16.25 -26.65 -2.21
C PRO A 205 17.61 -25.97 -2.04
N PHE A 206 18.20 -25.42 -3.12
CA PHE A 206 19.54 -24.81 -3.10
C PHE A 206 19.52 -23.31 -2.80
N PHE A 207 18.51 -22.60 -3.31
CA PHE A 207 18.39 -21.14 -3.15
C PHE A 207 17.00 -20.75 -2.62
N PRO A 208 16.63 -21.11 -1.37
CA PRO A 208 15.30 -20.88 -0.79
C PRO A 208 14.94 -19.40 -0.52
N LYS A 209 15.67 -18.44 -1.10
CA LYS A 209 15.36 -17.00 -1.13
C LYS A 209 14.99 -16.46 -2.53
N LEU A 210 15.20 -17.21 -3.62
CA LEU A 210 14.75 -16.78 -4.95
C LEU A 210 13.24 -17.07 -5.12
N HIS A 211 12.41 -16.08 -4.77
CA HIS A 211 10.98 -16.11 -5.03
C HIS A 211 10.69 -16.03 -6.54
N LEU A 212 9.85 -16.94 -7.04
CA LEU A 212 9.47 -17.10 -8.45
C LEU A 212 9.23 -15.80 -9.25
N PRO A 213 8.47 -14.80 -8.74
CA PRO A 213 8.19 -13.57 -9.49
C PRO A 213 9.44 -12.83 -9.98
N ARG A 214 10.49 -12.77 -9.14
CA ARG A 214 11.74 -12.08 -9.45
C ARG A 214 12.51 -12.65 -10.64
N TYR A 215 12.16 -13.85 -11.12
CA TYR A 215 12.75 -14.39 -12.34
C TYR A 215 12.12 -13.75 -13.59
N LYS A 216 10.78 -13.59 -13.63
CA LYS A 216 10.11 -12.97 -14.78
C LYS A 216 10.51 -11.49 -14.93
N ASP A 217 10.62 -10.77 -13.80
CA ASP A 217 11.12 -9.39 -13.74
C ASP A 217 12.58 -9.21 -14.21
N LEU A 218 13.35 -10.30 -14.36
CA LEU A 218 14.77 -10.29 -14.75
C LEU A 218 15.04 -10.87 -16.15
N LEU A 219 14.01 -11.41 -16.83
CA LEU A 219 14.12 -11.89 -18.22
C LEU A 219 13.99 -10.75 -19.24
N GLU A 220 13.37 -9.63 -18.88
CA GLU A 220 13.26 -8.48 -19.77
C GLU A 220 14.60 -7.73 -19.84
N PRO A 221 15.27 -7.66 -21.01
CA PRO A 221 16.48 -6.86 -21.14
C PRO A 221 16.13 -5.36 -21.05
N PRO A 222 17.02 -4.51 -20.52
CA PRO A 222 16.80 -3.06 -20.41
C PRO A 222 16.87 -2.37 -21.79
N SER A 223 15.87 -2.62 -22.63
CA SER A 223 15.66 -1.92 -23.89
C SER A 223 15.04 -0.54 -23.61
N PRO A 224 15.45 0.53 -24.30
CA PRO A 224 15.01 1.88 -23.96
C PRO A 224 13.54 2.19 -24.26
N VAL A 225 12.82 1.36 -25.04
CA VAL A 225 11.47 1.69 -25.54
C VAL A 225 10.50 0.49 -25.70
N LYS A 226 10.67 -0.60 -24.95
CA LYS A 226 9.62 -1.63 -24.84
C LYS A 226 9.20 -1.81 -23.39
N LEU A 227 8.00 -1.33 -23.08
CA LEU A 227 7.26 -1.68 -21.87
C LEU A 227 6.81 -3.16 -21.94
N PRO A 228 6.62 -3.84 -20.79
CA PRO A 228 5.98 -5.14 -20.73
C PRO A 228 4.64 -5.16 -21.49
N PRO A 229 4.21 -6.30 -22.07
CA PRO A 229 2.96 -6.38 -22.84
C PRO A 229 1.68 -6.08 -22.04
N LEU A 230 1.76 -6.08 -20.70
CA LEU A 230 0.68 -5.72 -19.78
C LEU A 230 0.76 -4.26 -19.27
N CYS A 231 1.81 -3.52 -19.60
CA CYS A 231 2.00 -2.13 -19.16
C CYS A 231 1.49 -1.14 -20.21
N THR A 232 0.58 -0.26 -19.80
CA THR A 232 0.07 0.84 -20.63
C THR A 232 1.10 1.97 -20.67
N PRO A 233 1.48 2.51 -21.86
CA PRO A 233 2.38 3.66 -21.95
C PRO A 233 1.75 4.93 -21.38
N ASN A 234 2.59 5.89 -20.95
CA ASN A 234 2.08 7.18 -20.47
C ASN A 234 1.28 7.89 -21.58
N ILE A 235 0.11 8.42 -21.22
CA ILE A 235 -0.79 9.14 -22.12
C ILE A 235 -0.19 10.49 -22.56
N ASP A 236 0.60 11.13 -21.70
CA ASP A 236 1.36 12.36 -22.02
C ASP A 236 2.70 12.08 -22.71
N GLY A 237 3.00 10.81 -23.01
CA GLY A 237 4.29 10.38 -23.59
C GLY A 237 4.29 10.32 -25.12
N PRO A 238 5.45 10.49 -25.79
CA PRO A 238 5.56 10.39 -27.25
C PRO A 238 5.28 8.98 -27.81
N PHE A 239 5.10 7.98 -26.94
CA PHE A 239 4.76 6.60 -27.27
C PHE A 239 3.34 6.20 -26.82
N ALA A 240 2.46 7.19 -26.57
CA ALA A 240 1.06 6.96 -26.20
C ALA A 240 0.33 6.13 -27.27
N LYS A 241 -0.30 5.03 -26.86
CA LYS A 241 -1.06 4.12 -27.72
C LYS A 241 -2.56 4.23 -27.43
N SER A 242 -3.37 3.99 -28.46
CA SER A 242 -4.81 3.77 -28.27
C SER A 242 -5.04 2.49 -27.46
N VAL A 243 -5.63 2.62 -26.27
CA VAL A 243 -5.90 1.52 -25.34
C VAL A 243 -7.34 1.61 -24.80
N GLN A 244 -7.81 0.54 -24.16
CA GLN A 244 -9.15 0.48 -23.58
C GLN A 244 -9.21 1.18 -22.21
N ARG A 245 -10.39 1.73 -21.85
CA ARG A 245 -10.61 2.47 -20.58
C ARG A 245 -9.97 1.80 -19.37
N GLU A 246 -10.22 0.50 -19.19
CA GLU A 246 -9.79 -0.23 -18.00
C GLU A 246 -8.27 -0.48 -18.01
N GLN A 247 -7.61 -0.47 -19.17
CA GLN A 247 -6.15 -0.51 -19.29
C GLN A 247 -5.55 0.85 -18.88
N SER A 248 -6.09 1.96 -19.41
CA SER A 248 -5.69 3.33 -19.04
C SER A 248 -5.83 3.60 -17.54
N LEU A 249 -6.86 3.03 -16.90
CA LEU A 249 -7.14 3.21 -15.48
C LEU A 249 -6.57 2.09 -14.59
N HIS A 250 -5.97 1.04 -15.14
CA HIS A 250 -5.61 -0.18 -14.39
C HIS A 250 -4.72 0.12 -13.18
N SER A 251 -3.61 0.85 -13.41
CA SER A 251 -2.67 1.22 -12.35
C SER A 251 -3.33 2.06 -11.26
N PHE A 252 -4.24 2.96 -11.65
CA PHE A 252 -4.97 3.81 -10.71
C PHE A 252 -5.98 3.00 -9.88
N HIS A 253 -6.77 2.12 -10.51
CA HIS A 253 -7.72 1.27 -9.80
C HIS A 253 -7.02 0.26 -8.87
N THR A 254 -5.97 -0.42 -9.34
CA THR A 254 -5.27 -1.47 -8.59
C THR A 254 -4.47 -0.92 -7.41
N LEU A 255 -3.74 0.19 -7.59
CA LEU A 255 -2.83 0.70 -6.55
C LEU A 255 -3.48 1.68 -5.57
N PHE A 256 -4.60 2.34 -5.92
CA PHE A 256 -5.24 3.30 -5.03
C PHE A 256 -5.94 2.63 -3.85
N CYS A 257 -5.77 3.20 -2.66
CA CYS A 257 -6.52 2.81 -1.47
C CYS A 257 -7.60 3.83 -1.15
N ARG A 258 -8.87 3.45 -1.38
CA ARG A 258 -10.06 4.24 -1.04
C ARG A 258 -10.23 4.54 0.46
N ARG A 259 -9.53 3.83 1.36
CA ARG A 259 -9.58 4.06 2.82
C ARG A 259 -8.76 5.27 3.26
N CYS A 260 -7.56 5.46 2.71
CA CYS A 260 -6.62 6.51 3.12
C CYS A 260 -6.19 7.49 2.00
N PHE A 261 -6.73 7.33 0.79
CA PHE A 261 -6.52 8.19 -0.38
C PHE A 261 -5.04 8.28 -0.82
N LYS A 262 -4.36 7.13 -0.87
CA LYS A 262 -2.95 6.99 -1.30
C LYS A 262 -2.82 5.81 -2.26
N TYR A 263 -1.87 5.90 -3.19
CA TYR A 263 -1.39 4.75 -3.96
C TYR A 263 -0.40 3.94 -3.11
N ASP A 264 -0.43 2.61 -3.24
CA ASP A 264 0.42 1.64 -2.53
C ASP A 264 0.58 1.94 -1.02
N CYS A 265 -0.54 1.93 -0.30
CA CYS A 265 -0.58 2.47 1.05
C CYS A 265 0.02 1.53 2.11
N PHE A 266 0.87 2.07 2.98
CA PHE A 266 1.54 1.35 4.08
C PHE A 266 0.63 0.84 5.22
N LEU A 267 -0.69 0.69 5.02
CA LEU A 267 -1.62 0.31 6.09
C LEU A 267 -2.67 -0.73 5.68
N HIS A 268 -3.10 -0.76 4.41
CA HIS A 268 -4.20 -1.62 3.96
C HIS A 268 -3.67 -2.69 2.98
N PRO A 269 -3.43 -3.94 3.44
CA PRO A 269 -2.73 -4.97 2.66
C PRO A 269 -3.52 -5.58 1.49
N PHE A 270 -4.81 -5.22 1.32
CA PHE A 270 -5.68 -5.77 0.28
C PHE A 270 -6.08 -4.68 -0.71
N HIS A 271 -5.89 -4.97 -2.01
CA HIS A 271 -6.38 -4.12 -3.10
C HIS A 271 -7.90 -3.91 -3.00
N ALA A 272 -8.39 -2.75 -3.45
CA ALA A 272 -9.81 -2.45 -3.49
C ALA A 272 -10.55 -3.40 -4.43
N THR A 273 -11.78 -3.79 -4.06
CA THR A 273 -12.58 -4.69 -4.92
C THR A 273 -13.04 -3.96 -6.19
N PRO A 274 -13.21 -4.65 -7.34
CA PRO A 274 -13.50 -4.00 -8.62
C PRO A 274 -14.81 -3.19 -8.67
N ASN A 275 -15.70 -3.31 -7.68
CA ASN A 275 -16.93 -2.52 -7.63
C ASN A 275 -16.73 -1.16 -6.93
N VAL A 276 -15.67 -0.97 -6.14
CA VAL A 276 -15.37 0.31 -5.44
C VAL A 276 -15.26 1.50 -6.41
N TYR A 277 -14.74 1.26 -7.62
CA TYR A 277 -14.55 2.27 -8.66
C TYR A 277 -15.76 2.46 -9.59
N LYS A 278 -16.78 1.60 -9.48
CA LYS A 278 -17.98 1.65 -10.33
C LYS A 278 -19.03 2.55 -9.67
N ARG A 279 -19.03 3.83 -10.06
CA ARG A 279 -20.01 4.84 -9.57
C ARG A 279 -21.46 4.30 -9.71
N LYS A 280 -22.21 4.30 -8.61
CA LYS A 280 -23.59 3.79 -8.54
C LYS A 280 -24.63 4.79 -9.06
N SER A 281 -24.47 6.09 -8.77
CA SER A 281 -25.35 7.16 -9.29
C SER A 281 -24.98 7.54 -10.73
N LYS A 282 -26.01 7.63 -11.59
CA LYS A 282 -25.94 8.12 -12.98
C LYS A 282 -26.22 9.63 -13.11
N GLU A 283 -26.28 10.38 -12.01
CA GLU A 283 -26.53 11.82 -12.05
C GLU A 283 -25.35 12.59 -12.67
N ILE A 284 -25.50 12.84 -13.97
CA ILE A 284 -24.68 13.73 -14.78
C ILE A 284 -25.67 14.56 -15.57
N ARG A 285 -25.72 15.87 -15.30
CA ARG A 285 -26.56 16.78 -16.08
C ARG A 285 -26.02 16.82 -17.51
N MET A 286 -26.91 16.58 -18.47
CA MET A 286 -26.62 16.80 -19.89
C MET A 286 -26.81 18.29 -20.18
N GLU A 287 -25.88 18.87 -20.93
CA GLU A 287 -25.99 20.25 -21.41
C GLU A 287 -27.10 20.27 -22.49
N THR A 288 -28.17 21.04 -22.26
CA THR A 288 -29.36 21.12 -23.13
C THR A 288 -29.26 22.21 -24.20
N GLU A 289 -28.31 23.12 -24.03
CA GLU A 289 -28.03 24.27 -24.90
C GLU A 289 -26.76 24.02 -25.72
N PRO A 290 -26.65 24.56 -26.95
CA PRO A 290 -25.48 24.33 -27.79
C PRO A 290 -24.23 25.01 -27.23
N CYS A 291 -23.17 24.25 -26.99
CA CYS A 291 -21.92 24.74 -26.38
C CYS A 291 -21.02 25.59 -27.32
N GLY A 292 -21.56 26.09 -28.43
CA GLY A 292 -20.83 26.77 -29.50
C GLY A 292 -21.32 26.39 -30.90
N LEU A 293 -20.70 26.95 -31.94
CA LEU A 293 -21.05 26.71 -33.35
C LEU A 293 -20.81 25.24 -33.77
N ASP A 294 -19.73 24.62 -33.29
CA ASP A 294 -19.41 23.20 -33.51
C ASP A 294 -20.03 22.27 -32.45
N CYS A 295 -21.24 22.56 -31.98
CA CYS A 295 -21.94 21.70 -31.01
C CYS A 295 -22.63 20.51 -31.68
N PHE A 296 -22.49 19.31 -31.11
CA PHE A 296 -23.17 18.10 -31.59
C PHE A 296 -24.71 18.24 -31.62
N LEU A 297 -25.30 19.05 -30.73
CA LEU A 297 -26.74 19.31 -30.68
C LEU A 297 -27.29 19.99 -31.94
N LEU A 298 -26.42 20.57 -32.79
CA LEU A 298 -26.79 21.20 -34.05
C LEU A 298 -26.80 20.21 -35.24
N GLN A 299 -26.34 18.96 -35.06
CA GLN A 299 -26.43 17.92 -36.08
C GLN A 299 -27.78 17.20 -36.08
N LYS A 300 -28.32 16.95 -37.28
CA LYS A 300 -29.59 16.23 -37.49
C LYS A 300 -29.51 14.82 -36.87
N GLY A 301 -30.47 14.47 -36.02
CA GLY A 301 -30.55 13.16 -35.34
C GLY A 301 -29.60 12.95 -34.16
N ALA A 302 -28.67 13.86 -33.88
CA ALA A 302 -27.63 13.65 -32.85
C ALA A 302 -28.19 13.60 -31.41
N LYS A 303 -29.23 14.39 -31.13
CA LYS A 303 -29.98 14.34 -29.86
C LYS A 303 -30.68 12.99 -29.67
N GLU A 304 -31.37 12.52 -30.71
CA GLU A 304 -32.06 11.22 -30.70
C GLU A 304 -31.10 10.04 -30.52
N PHE A 305 -29.92 10.09 -31.17
CA PHE A 305 -28.88 9.08 -30.98
C PHE A 305 -28.37 9.05 -29.52
N ALA A 306 -28.08 10.23 -28.95
CA ALA A 306 -27.62 10.35 -27.57
C ALA A 306 -28.65 9.81 -26.56
N ASP A 307 -29.93 10.10 -26.78
CA ASP A 307 -31.04 9.65 -25.93
C ASP A 307 -31.35 8.14 -26.10
N GLN A 308 -31.29 7.60 -27.32
CA GLN A 308 -31.49 6.17 -27.58
C GLN A 308 -30.38 5.30 -26.95
N GLU A 309 -29.12 5.70 -27.05
CA GLU A 309 -28.02 4.95 -26.41
C GLU A 309 -27.99 5.15 -24.88
N MET A 310 -28.42 6.31 -24.37
CA MET A 310 -28.74 6.48 -22.94
C MET A 310 -29.76 5.44 -22.46
N LEU A 311 -30.85 5.25 -23.20
CA LEU A 311 -31.89 4.26 -22.89
C LEU A 311 -31.40 2.80 -23.02
N ARG A 312 -30.50 2.49 -23.97
CA ARG A 312 -29.84 1.17 -24.07
C ARG A 312 -28.92 0.92 -22.87
N SER A 313 -28.09 1.89 -22.49
CA SER A 313 -27.24 1.89 -21.29
C SER A 313 -28.03 1.78 -19.97
N GLN A 314 -29.31 2.16 -19.96
CA GLN A 314 -30.23 1.91 -18.84
C GLN A 314 -30.85 0.51 -18.88
N LYS A 315 -31.29 0.03 -20.06
CA LYS A 315 -31.93 -1.29 -20.23
C LYS A 315 -30.95 -2.45 -20.01
N SER A 316 -29.68 -2.24 -20.37
CA SER A 316 -28.46 -2.88 -19.83
C SER A 316 -28.68 -3.88 -18.68
N ARG A 317 -28.84 -3.32 -17.48
CA ARG A 317 -28.90 -4.06 -16.21
C ARG A 317 -30.30 -4.50 -15.78
N ARG A 318 -31.38 -4.13 -16.50
CA ARG A 318 -32.75 -4.50 -16.11
C ARG A 318 -33.22 -5.87 -16.64
N ARG A 319 -32.47 -6.51 -17.55
CA ARG A 319 -32.78 -7.84 -18.11
C ARG A 319 -32.55 -9.04 -17.14
N ARG A 320 -32.91 -8.91 -15.86
CA ARG A 320 -33.07 -10.06 -14.95
C ARG A 320 -34.19 -9.93 -13.89
N ARG A 321 -35.20 -9.09 -14.13
CA ARG A 321 -36.51 -9.17 -13.44
C ARG A 321 -37.62 -9.26 -14.50
N GLN A 322 -38.24 -10.43 -14.63
CA GLN A 322 -39.55 -10.56 -15.30
C GLN A 322 -40.65 -10.20 -14.29
N PRO A 323 -41.57 -9.28 -14.61
CA PRO A 323 -42.85 -9.17 -13.91
C PRO A 323 -43.77 -10.34 -14.33
N ARG A 324 -44.53 -10.90 -13.38
CA ARG A 324 -45.73 -11.68 -13.73
C ARG A 324 -46.88 -10.71 -14.07
N PRO A 325 -47.80 -11.06 -14.98
CA PRO A 325 -48.98 -10.25 -15.26
C PRO A 325 -49.99 -10.31 -14.09
N PRO A 326 -50.69 -9.21 -13.76
CA PRO A 326 -51.81 -9.23 -12.84
C PRO A 326 -53.10 -9.71 -13.53
N SER A 327 -53.92 -10.48 -12.83
CA SER A 327 -55.29 -10.81 -13.23
C SER A 327 -56.28 -9.74 -12.73
N SER A 328 -57.37 -9.55 -13.47
CA SER A 328 -58.37 -8.48 -13.31
C SER A 328 -59.50 -8.79 -12.33
N SER A 329 -60.01 -7.77 -11.60
CA SER A 329 -61.47 -7.49 -11.49
C SER A 329 -61.84 -6.27 -10.60
N CYS A 330 -62.38 -5.21 -11.23
CA CYS A 330 -63.55 -4.38 -10.81
C CYS A 330 -63.54 -3.56 -9.46
N PRO A 331 -64.51 -2.63 -9.21
CA PRO A 331 -64.84 -1.46 -10.06
C PRO A 331 -65.19 -0.11 -9.32
N GLY A 332 -64.62 1.02 -9.76
CA GLY A 332 -65.17 2.41 -9.65
C GLY A 332 -65.37 3.06 -8.25
N PRO A 333 -65.95 4.30 -8.14
CA PRO A 333 -66.29 5.27 -9.22
C PRO A 333 -65.95 6.77 -8.94
N SER A 334 -66.10 7.62 -9.98
CA SER A 334 -66.46 9.08 -9.99
C SER A 334 -65.52 10.19 -9.47
N GLY A 335 -65.41 11.29 -10.25
CA GLY A 335 -64.94 12.63 -9.79
C GLY A 335 -64.45 13.62 -10.89
N THR A 336 -65.31 14.57 -11.30
CA THR A 336 -65.06 15.98 -11.78
C THR A 336 -63.71 16.36 -12.45
N THR A 337 -63.63 16.83 -13.71
CA THR A 337 -63.82 18.25 -14.22
C THR A 337 -62.85 19.29 -13.63
N GLU A 338 -62.32 20.32 -14.32
CA GLU A 338 -62.82 21.17 -15.43
C GLU A 338 -61.74 21.59 -16.48
N GLU A 339 -62.07 22.49 -17.43
CA GLU A 339 -61.22 23.03 -18.53
C GLU A 339 -60.95 24.56 -18.42
N ALA A 340 -59.81 25.05 -18.94
CA ALA A 340 -59.58 26.38 -19.58
C ALA A 340 -58.12 26.41 -20.14
N LYS A 341 -57.79 26.77 -21.41
CA LYS A 341 -57.90 28.05 -22.15
C LYS A 341 -57.13 29.21 -21.50
N GLU A 342 -56.04 29.76 -22.05
CA GLU A 342 -55.73 30.34 -23.38
C GLU A 342 -56.18 31.81 -23.56
N VAL A 343 -55.51 32.51 -24.51
CA VAL A 343 -55.55 33.96 -24.82
C VAL A 343 -54.73 34.80 -23.81
N ASP A 344 -53.61 35.47 -24.10
CA ASP A 344 -53.02 36.16 -25.29
C ASP A 344 -53.24 37.69 -25.31
N SER A 345 -52.17 38.45 -25.59
CA SER A 345 -52.16 39.91 -25.84
C SER A 345 -50.76 40.43 -26.26
N ASP A 346 -50.67 41.03 -27.44
CA ASP A 346 -49.42 41.53 -28.07
C ASP A 346 -48.90 42.90 -27.58
N HIS A 347 -47.70 43.24 -28.08
CA HIS A 347 -47.34 44.51 -28.74
C HIS A 347 -46.46 45.56 -27.99
N GLU A 348 -45.21 45.66 -28.46
CA GLU A 348 -44.39 46.88 -28.74
C GLU A 348 -44.43 48.12 -27.82
N THR A 349 -43.24 48.69 -27.51
CA THR A 349 -42.71 49.84 -28.31
C THR A 349 -41.33 50.40 -27.89
N THR A 350 -40.43 50.53 -28.89
CA THR A 350 -39.47 51.66 -29.13
C THR A 350 -38.21 51.96 -28.29
N SER A 351 -37.14 52.36 -29.03
CA SER A 351 -35.96 53.20 -28.69
C SER A 351 -34.89 52.62 -27.72
N SER A 352 -33.58 52.55 -28.01
CA SER A 352 -32.62 53.37 -28.80
C SER A 352 -32.28 54.73 -28.14
N SER A 353 -31.05 55.28 -28.20
CA SER A 353 -29.89 55.11 -29.11
C SER A 353 -28.56 54.73 -28.36
N GLU A 354 -27.29 54.93 -28.77
CA GLU A 354 -26.62 55.63 -29.91
C GLU A 354 -25.19 55.06 -30.21
N SER A 355 -24.71 55.31 -31.44
CA SER A 355 -23.37 55.72 -31.97
C SER A 355 -22.03 55.42 -31.25
N ASN A 356 -20.89 55.12 -31.92
CA ASN A 356 -20.29 55.56 -33.21
C ASN A 356 -19.24 54.51 -33.71
N SER A 357 -18.66 54.48 -34.93
CA SER A 357 -19.04 54.88 -36.31
C SER A 357 -17.95 54.48 -37.35
N ARG A 358 -18.24 54.60 -38.66
CA ARG A 358 -17.40 54.31 -39.88
C ARG A 358 -17.26 52.81 -40.24
N CYS A 359 -17.89 52.28 -41.30
CA CYS A 359 -17.77 52.51 -42.77
C CYS A 359 -16.50 51.85 -43.38
N GLN A 360 -16.55 51.11 -44.50
CA GLN A 360 -17.25 51.37 -45.78
C GLN A 360 -17.99 50.15 -46.40
N THR A 361 -18.77 50.39 -47.46
CA THR A 361 -19.46 49.45 -48.38
C THR A 361 -19.02 49.76 -49.85
N PRO A 362 -19.41 49.04 -50.93
CA PRO A 362 -20.41 47.97 -51.10
C PRO A 362 -19.87 46.70 -51.83
N THR A 363 -20.65 45.63 -52.06
CA THR A 363 -21.52 45.44 -53.27
C THR A 363 -22.38 44.16 -53.11
N LYS A 364 -23.59 44.14 -53.71
CA LYS A 364 -24.46 42.95 -53.75
C LYS A 364 -24.06 41.97 -54.86
N LEU A 365 -24.10 40.66 -54.59
CA LEU A 365 -24.46 39.63 -55.57
C LEU A 365 -25.09 38.43 -54.84
N CYS A 366 -26.06 37.79 -55.49
CA CYS A 366 -26.77 36.58 -55.06
C CYS A 366 -27.28 35.86 -56.32
N PRO A 367 -27.61 34.55 -56.26
CA PRO A 367 -27.00 33.50 -55.46
C PRO A 367 -26.64 32.26 -56.31
N GLY A 368 -25.90 31.32 -55.72
CA GLY A 368 -25.79 29.95 -56.25
C GLY A 368 -24.60 29.70 -57.18
N GLU A 369 -23.50 29.29 -56.58
CA GLU A 369 -22.59 28.31 -57.19
C GLU A 369 -22.59 27.07 -56.29
N GLU A 370 -22.25 25.92 -56.86
CA GLU A 370 -22.44 24.63 -56.21
C GLU A 370 -21.44 24.44 -55.08
N HIS A 371 -21.94 24.02 -53.90
CA HIS A 371 -21.07 23.70 -52.78
C HIS A 371 -20.37 22.36 -53.08
N GLU A 372 -19.20 22.43 -53.73
CA GLU A 372 -18.25 21.33 -53.76
C GLU A 372 -18.05 20.81 -52.33
N GLU A 373 -18.14 19.49 -52.15
CA GLU A 373 -17.78 18.86 -50.88
C GLU A 373 -16.27 19.01 -50.68
N GLN A 374 -15.85 20.12 -50.08
CA GLN A 374 -14.52 20.25 -49.49
C GLN A 374 -14.42 19.22 -48.36
N VAL A 375 -13.94 18.03 -48.72
CA VAL A 375 -13.59 16.96 -47.79
C VAL A 375 -12.45 17.48 -46.91
N GLU A 376 -12.80 18.03 -45.73
CA GLU A 376 -11.83 18.39 -44.71
C GLU A 376 -10.90 17.19 -44.47
N PRO A 377 -9.57 17.42 -44.35
CA PRO A 377 -8.63 16.32 -44.16
C PRO A 377 -9.04 15.52 -42.91
N PRO A 378 -9.06 14.16 -42.99
CA PRO A 378 -9.69 13.33 -41.98
C PRO A 378 -9.07 13.60 -40.61
N VAL A 379 -9.88 14.16 -39.71
CA VAL A 379 -9.46 14.64 -38.39
C VAL A 379 -8.66 13.56 -37.66
N GLN A 380 -7.35 13.76 -37.56
CA GLN A 380 -6.45 12.78 -36.98
C GLN A 380 -6.62 12.74 -35.46
N TRP A 381 -6.75 11.53 -34.92
CA TRP A 381 -6.73 11.26 -33.49
C TRP A 381 -5.40 10.62 -33.11
N SER A 382 -4.80 11.08 -32.02
CA SER A 382 -3.64 10.46 -31.40
C SER A 382 -4.07 9.35 -30.44
N GLY A 383 -3.20 8.37 -30.20
CA GLY A 383 -3.44 7.30 -29.23
C GLY A 383 -3.74 7.82 -27.81
N ALA A 384 -3.26 9.02 -27.47
CA ALA A 384 -3.62 9.73 -26.26
C ALA A 384 -5.08 10.20 -26.26
N GLU A 385 -5.52 10.91 -27.30
CA GLU A 385 -6.89 11.43 -27.42
C GLU A 385 -7.94 10.31 -27.48
N GLU A 386 -7.68 9.21 -28.19
CA GLU A 386 -8.60 8.06 -28.24
C GLU A 386 -8.76 7.40 -26.87
N SER A 387 -7.64 7.21 -26.15
CA SER A 387 -7.63 6.63 -24.81
C SER A 387 -8.31 7.56 -23.79
N LEU A 388 -8.08 8.87 -23.91
CA LEU A 388 -8.74 9.89 -23.09
C LEU A 388 -10.23 9.95 -23.39
N PHE A 389 -10.65 9.85 -24.65
CA PHE A 389 -12.06 9.75 -25.03
C PHE A 389 -12.74 8.55 -24.35
N ARG A 390 -12.18 7.35 -24.41
CA ARG A 390 -12.75 6.15 -23.74
C ARG A 390 -12.83 6.30 -22.22
N VAL A 391 -11.84 6.98 -21.61
CA VAL A 391 -11.82 7.30 -20.17
C VAL A 391 -12.84 8.38 -19.80
N LEU A 392 -13.11 9.34 -20.68
CA LEU A 392 -14.11 10.39 -20.45
C LEU A 392 -15.53 9.88 -20.74
N HIS A 393 -15.76 9.18 -21.86
CA HIS A 393 -17.09 8.65 -22.23
C HIS A 393 -17.64 7.67 -21.19
N GLY A 394 -16.83 6.73 -20.69
CA GLY A 394 -17.27 5.84 -19.60
C GLY A 394 -17.52 6.55 -18.24
N THR A 395 -17.19 7.83 -18.12
CA THR A 395 -17.33 8.66 -16.90
C THR A 395 -18.43 9.73 -17.04
N TYR A 396 -18.56 10.37 -18.20
CA TYR A 396 -19.50 11.45 -18.54
C TYR A 396 -20.67 10.98 -19.42
N TYR A 397 -20.66 9.72 -19.86
CA TYR A 397 -21.59 9.14 -20.83
C TYR A 397 -21.72 10.02 -22.09
N ASN A 398 -22.93 10.32 -22.54
CA ASN A 398 -23.18 11.03 -23.80
C ASN A 398 -23.15 12.57 -23.66
N ASN A 399 -22.55 13.13 -22.59
CA ASN A 399 -22.29 14.58 -22.51
C ASN A 399 -21.02 14.94 -23.31
N PHE A 400 -21.15 14.94 -24.64
CA PHE A 400 -20.04 15.23 -25.56
C PHE A 400 -19.51 16.67 -25.46
N CYS A 401 -20.32 17.63 -24.97
CA CYS A 401 -19.89 19.01 -24.69
C CYS A 401 -18.82 19.04 -23.60
N SER A 402 -19.10 18.38 -22.46
CA SER A 402 -18.13 18.25 -21.36
C SER A 402 -16.91 17.38 -21.74
N ILE A 403 -17.08 16.35 -22.58
CA ILE A 403 -15.94 15.54 -23.07
C ILE A 403 -15.01 16.38 -23.95
N ALA A 404 -15.55 17.12 -24.93
CA ALA A 404 -14.75 18.01 -25.78
C ALA A 404 -14.02 19.10 -24.98
N ARG A 405 -14.72 19.71 -24.01
CA ARG A 405 -14.16 20.70 -23.07
C ARG A 405 -12.97 20.16 -22.25
N LEU A 406 -12.93 18.84 -22.00
CA LEU A 406 -11.85 18.17 -21.25
C LEU A 406 -10.74 17.61 -22.14
N ILE A 407 -11.03 17.26 -23.41
CA ILE A 407 -10.01 16.89 -24.40
C ILE A 407 -9.27 18.14 -24.90
N SER A 408 -9.97 19.26 -25.05
CA SER A 408 -9.50 20.58 -25.51
C SER A 408 -8.96 20.67 -26.96
N THR A 409 -8.38 19.60 -27.50
CA THR A 409 -7.82 19.52 -28.87
C THR A 409 -8.85 19.15 -29.96
N LYS A 410 -10.10 18.87 -29.57
CA LYS A 410 -11.17 18.38 -30.45
C LYS A 410 -12.48 19.10 -30.17
N THR A 411 -13.23 19.47 -31.22
CA THR A 411 -14.54 20.14 -31.09
C THR A 411 -15.63 19.16 -30.65
N CYS A 412 -16.78 19.70 -30.18
CA CYS A 412 -17.89 18.87 -29.72
C CYS A 412 -18.50 18.01 -30.84
N LYS A 413 -18.61 18.57 -32.06
CA LYS A 413 -18.88 17.87 -33.32
C LYS A 413 -17.92 16.69 -33.52
N GLN A 414 -16.60 16.92 -33.50
CA GLN A 414 -15.59 15.88 -33.72
C GLN A 414 -15.64 14.75 -32.68
N VAL A 415 -15.89 15.08 -31.41
CA VAL A 415 -16.05 14.10 -30.32
C VAL A 415 -17.29 13.23 -30.52
N TYR A 416 -18.41 13.81 -30.97
CA TYR A 416 -19.61 13.04 -31.32
C TYR A 416 -19.38 12.13 -32.54
N GLU A 417 -18.73 12.63 -33.59
CA GLU A 417 -18.40 11.85 -34.78
C GLU A 417 -17.44 10.68 -34.48
N PHE A 418 -16.50 10.86 -33.54
CA PHE A 418 -15.66 9.76 -33.05
C PHE A 418 -16.46 8.74 -32.24
N ALA A 419 -17.39 9.19 -31.38
CA ALA A 419 -18.28 8.29 -30.63
C ALA A 419 -19.15 7.41 -31.55
N VAL A 420 -19.68 7.98 -32.63
CA VAL A 420 -20.43 7.23 -33.64
C VAL A 420 -19.55 6.19 -34.34
N LYS A 421 -18.29 6.54 -34.66
CA LYS A 421 -17.30 5.61 -35.25
C LYS A 421 -16.97 4.45 -34.31
N GLU A 422 -16.70 4.69 -33.02
CA GLU A 422 -16.46 3.61 -32.05
C GLU A 422 -17.67 2.67 -31.89
N VAL A 423 -18.89 3.21 -31.84
CA VAL A 423 -20.13 2.42 -31.72
C VAL A 423 -20.41 1.55 -32.95
N LEU A 424 -19.83 1.87 -34.11
CA LEU A 424 -19.84 1.02 -35.30
C LEU A 424 -18.75 -0.05 -35.25
N ILE A 425 -17.53 0.29 -34.83
CA ILE A 425 -16.40 -0.64 -34.70
C ILE A 425 -16.71 -1.76 -33.69
N HIS A 426 -17.32 -1.42 -32.54
CA HIS A 426 -17.68 -2.39 -31.50
C HIS A 426 -18.85 -3.34 -31.86
N ARG A 427 -19.33 -3.36 -33.11
CA ARG A 427 -20.35 -4.31 -33.59
C ARG A 427 -19.78 -5.55 -34.28
N VAL A 428 -18.46 -5.62 -34.52
CA VAL A 428 -17.81 -6.84 -35.00
C VAL A 428 -17.76 -7.86 -33.86
N PRO A 429 -18.30 -9.09 -34.02
CA PRO A 429 -18.19 -10.12 -33.00
C PRO A 429 -16.73 -10.56 -32.81
N LEU A 430 -16.27 -10.55 -31.56
CA LEU A 430 -15.08 -11.28 -31.12
C LEU A 430 -15.56 -12.57 -30.45
N GLU A 431 -14.97 -13.71 -30.81
CA GLU A 431 -15.34 -14.99 -30.21
C GLU A 431 -14.80 -15.09 -28.78
N ASP A 432 -15.70 -15.31 -27.82
CA ASP A 432 -15.39 -15.31 -26.39
C ASP A 432 -14.92 -16.70 -25.93
N GLY A 433 -13.61 -16.92 -25.92
CA GLY A 433 -12.94 -18.17 -25.54
C GLY A 433 -13.07 -18.50 -24.04
N GLY A 434 -14.27 -18.88 -23.62
CA GLY A 434 -14.65 -19.03 -22.20
C GLY A 434 -13.94 -20.16 -21.45
N ASN A 435 -12.86 -19.82 -20.74
CA ASN A 435 -12.21 -20.72 -19.77
C ASN A 435 -12.81 -20.59 -18.36
N SER A 436 -13.33 -21.69 -17.82
CA SER A 436 -14.05 -21.68 -16.52
C SER A 436 -13.11 -21.79 -15.30
N PRO A 437 -13.29 -20.97 -14.24
CA PRO A 437 -12.49 -21.08 -13.02
C PRO A 437 -12.91 -22.27 -12.17
N GLN A 438 -12.00 -23.23 -11.97
CA GLN A 438 -12.25 -24.44 -11.19
C GLN A 438 -12.49 -24.17 -9.69
N LYS A 439 -13.44 -24.91 -9.10
CA LYS A 439 -13.83 -24.80 -7.68
C LYS A 439 -12.76 -25.36 -6.74
N LYS A 440 -11.99 -24.51 -6.06
CA LYS A 440 -11.13 -24.94 -4.94
C LYS A 440 -11.98 -25.22 -3.68
N LYS A 441 -11.97 -26.46 -3.19
CA LYS A 441 -12.63 -26.86 -1.93
C LYS A 441 -12.03 -26.11 -0.74
N ARG A 442 -12.87 -25.42 0.06
CA ARG A 442 -12.48 -24.95 1.40
C ARG A 442 -12.35 -26.16 2.35
N LYS A 443 -11.33 -26.15 3.22
CA LYS A 443 -11.30 -27.04 4.39
C LYS A 443 -12.21 -26.48 5.49
N HIS A 444 -12.87 -27.36 6.22
CA HIS A 444 -13.54 -27.02 7.47
C HIS A 444 -12.49 -26.53 8.48
N ARG A 445 -12.78 -25.47 9.23
CA ARG A 445 -12.19 -25.21 10.55
C ARG A 445 -13.24 -25.52 11.61
N GLN A 446 -12.79 -25.81 12.80
CA GLN A 446 -13.63 -26.24 13.92
C GLN A 446 -14.05 -25.00 14.72
N ASP A 447 -15.31 -24.94 15.16
CA ASP A 447 -15.78 -23.87 16.03
C ASP A 447 -15.27 -24.10 17.45
N ASP A 448 -14.45 -23.18 17.96
CA ASP A 448 -14.11 -23.07 19.38
C ASP A 448 -14.72 -21.78 19.97
N ASN A 449 -15.59 -21.97 20.95
CA ASN A 449 -16.58 -20.98 21.37
C ASN A 449 -16.05 -20.07 22.50
N LEU A 450 -15.50 -18.90 22.14
CA LEU A 450 -15.06 -17.87 23.10
C LEU A 450 -15.57 -16.47 22.70
N SER A 451 -16.40 -15.88 23.57
CA SER A 451 -17.31 -14.76 23.32
C SER A 451 -16.70 -13.35 23.47
N ASN A 452 -15.43 -13.16 23.10
CA ASN A 452 -14.75 -11.84 23.12
C ASN A 452 -13.72 -11.68 21.99
N GLN A 453 -13.98 -12.27 20.81
CA GLN A 453 -13.07 -12.24 19.66
C GLN A 453 -13.34 -11.03 18.75
N VAL A 454 -12.35 -10.14 18.64
CA VAL A 454 -12.41 -8.96 17.75
C VAL A 454 -11.51 -9.19 16.54
N TYR A 455 -12.09 -9.18 15.34
CA TYR A 455 -11.39 -9.35 14.06
C TYR A 455 -11.26 -8.02 13.31
N ASN A 456 -10.23 -7.91 12.47
CA ASN A 456 -9.93 -6.68 11.75
C ASN A 456 -10.90 -6.41 10.59
N TYR A 457 -11.41 -5.17 10.52
CA TYR A 457 -12.42 -4.79 9.54
C TYR A 457 -11.89 -4.82 8.08
N GLN A 458 -12.63 -5.54 7.23
CA GLN A 458 -12.49 -5.56 5.78
C GLN A 458 -13.83 -5.17 5.12
N PRO A 459 -13.84 -4.34 4.05
CA PRO A 459 -15.06 -3.98 3.35
C PRO A 459 -15.69 -5.18 2.64
N CYS A 460 -17.00 -5.39 2.83
CA CYS A 460 -17.72 -6.43 2.09
C CYS A 460 -18.09 -5.96 0.67
N ASP A 461 -18.05 -6.90 -0.29
CA ASP A 461 -18.52 -6.72 -1.67
C ASP A 461 -19.20 -8.02 -2.12
N HIS A 462 -20.53 -7.97 -2.19
CA HIS A 462 -21.39 -9.07 -2.60
C HIS A 462 -22.56 -8.48 -3.42
N PRO A 463 -22.39 -8.26 -4.73
CA PRO A 463 -23.40 -7.62 -5.56
C PRO A 463 -24.72 -8.43 -5.57
N ASP A 464 -25.84 -7.73 -5.64
CA ASP A 464 -27.21 -8.26 -5.66
C ASP A 464 -27.63 -9.10 -4.42
N HIS A 465 -26.81 -9.16 -3.36
CA HIS A 465 -27.11 -9.83 -2.09
C HIS A 465 -27.07 -8.85 -0.88
N PRO A 466 -27.97 -8.99 0.11
CA PRO A 466 -27.96 -8.18 1.34
C PRO A 466 -26.82 -8.57 2.29
N CYS A 467 -26.58 -7.78 3.34
CA CYS A 467 -25.67 -8.17 4.42
C CYS A 467 -26.37 -9.09 5.43
N ASP A 468 -26.54 -10.37 5.06
CA ASP A 468 -27.05 -11.42 5.94
C ASP A 468 -25.90 -12.16 6.68
N SER A 469 -26.18 -13.33 7.26
CA SER A 469 -25.20 -14.16 7.98
C SER A 469 -24.04 -14.68 7.11
N SER A 470 -24.11 -14.58 5.77
CA SER A 470 -23.00 -14.87 4.85
C SER A 470 -22.06 -13.68 4.60
N CYS A 471 -22.44 -12.48 5.05
CA CYS A 471 -21.65 -11.26 4.88
C CYS A 471 -20.38 -11.30 5.76
N PRO A 472 -19.17 -11.07 5.21
CA PRO A 472 -17.93 -11.05 6.00
C PRO A 472 -17.93 -10.10 7.20
N CYS A 473 -18.62 -8.95 7.11
CA CYS A 473 -18.77 -8.03 8.24
C CYS A 473 -19.61 -8.67 9.36
N VAL A 474 -20.78 -9.23 9.03
CA VAL A 474 -21.69 -9.89 10.00
C VAL A 474 -21.02 -11.12 10.62
N MET A 475 -20.36 -11.96 9.80
CA MET A 475 -19.59 -13.12 10.27
C MET A 475 -18.48 -12.76 11.26
N THR A 476 -17.85 -11.59 11.10
CA THR A 476 -16.80 -11.09 12.01
C THR A 476 -17.32 -10.18 13.12
N GLN A 477 -18.66 -10.09 13.29
CA GLN A 477 -19.35 -9.22 14.25
C GLN A 477 -19.00 -7.72 14.09
N ASN A 478 -18.57 -7.32 12.89
CA ASN A 478 -18.23 -5.96 12.52
C ASN A 478 -19.41 -5.26 11.83
N PHE A 479 -19.59 -3.96 12.11
CA PHE A 479 -20.45 -3.09 11.32
C PHE A 479 -19.92 -2.92 9.89
N CYS A 480 -20.82 -2.68 8.93
CA CYS A 480 -20.45 -2.25 7.59
C CYS A 480 -20.10 -0.75 7.58
N GLU A 481 -18.90 -0.40 7.12
CA GLU A 481 -18.47 0.99 7.02
C GLU A 481 -18.84 1.62 5.67
N LYS A 482 -18.64 2.93 5.54
CA LYS A 482 -18.71 3.70 4.27
C LYS A 482 -17.91 3.12 3.09
N PHE A 483 -16.97 2.21 3.34
CA PHE A 483 -16.18 1.53 2.32
C PHE A 483 -16.84 0.25 1.76
N CYS A 484 -17.79 -0.37 2.48
CA CYS A 484 -18.51 -1.56 2.02
C CYS A 484 -19.35 -1.26 0.77
N GLN A 485 -19.41 -2.21 -0.16
CA GLN A 485 -20.13 -2.09 -1.44
C GLN A 485 -21.59 -2.58 -1.38
N CYS A 486 -22.07 -3.02 -0.22
CA CYS A 486 -23.50 -3.26 0.04
C CYS A 486 -24.36 -1.99 -0.12
N GLU A 487 -25.68 -2.14 -0.10
CA GLU A 487 -26.66 -1.07 -0.28
C GLU A 487 -26.53 0.05 0.77
N HIS A 488 -26.99 1.27 0.44
CA HIS A 488 -26.89 2.43 1.34
C HIS A 488 -27.76 2.28 2.60
N GLU A 489 -28.90 1.60 2.47
CA GLU A 489 -29.87 1.33 3.55
C GLU A 489 -29.59 0.00 4.29
N CYS A 490 -28.40 -0.59 4.09
CA CYS A 490 -27.98 -1.81 4.75
C CYS A 490 -28.00 -1.66 6.29
N GLN A 491 -28.81 -2.50 6.95
CA GLN A 491 -29.07 -2.43 8.39
C GLN A 491 -27.84 -2.68 9.28
N ASN A 492 -26.80 -3.36 8.75
CA ASN A 492 -25.52 -3.54 9.46
C ASN A 492 -24.59 -2.33 9.33
N ARG A 493 -24.97 -1.24 8.65
CA ARG A 493 -24.13 -0.04 8.54
C ARG A 493 -24.13 0.76 9.83
N PHE A 494 -22.95 1.21 10.26
CA PHE A 494 -22.86 2.12 11.41
C PHE A 494 -23.38 3.52 11.00
N PRO A 495 -24.40 4.09 11.68
CA PRO A 495 -25.10 5.31 11.21
C PRO A 495 -24.42 6.64 11.62
N GLY A 496 -23.29 6.59 12.32
CA GLY A 496 -22.66 7.78 12.91
C GLY A 496 -23.36 8.26 14.18
N CYS A 497 -23.29 9.56 14.47
CA CYS A 497 -24.00 10.19 15.59
C CYS A 497 -24.59 11.55 15.21
N ARG A 498 -25.70 11.92 15.86
CA ARG A 498 -26.38 13.21 15.73
C ARG A 498 -26.18 14.11 16.97
N CYS A 499 -25.04 13.95 17.65
CA CYS A 499 -24.68 14.74 18.83
C CYS A 499 -24.36 16.19 18.44
N LYS A 500 -24.53 17.15 19.37
CA LYS A 500 -24.22 18.58 19.13
C LYS A 500 -22.76 18.95 19.40
N THR A 501 -22.08 18.25 20.32
CA THR A 501 -20.70 18.56 20.75
C THR A 501 -20.12 17.41 21.59
N GLN A 502 -18.81 17.49 21.90
CA GLN A 502 -18.01 16.63 22.77
C GLN A 502 -17.91 15.14 22.41
N CYS A 503 -19.03 14.41 22.30
CA CYS A 503 -19.07 12.97 22.02
C CYS A 503 -18.22 12.08 22.95
N ASN A 504 -17.96 12.50 24.18
CA ASN A 504 -17.08 11.84 25.16
C ASN A 504 -17.83 11.04 26.25
N THR A 505 -19.14 10.85 26.10
CA THR A 505 -19.99 10.13 27.07
C THR A 505 -20.78 8.99 26.39
N LYS A 506 -21.34 8.08 27.21
CA LYS A 506 -22.20 6.98 26.73
C LYS A 506 -23.48 7.43 25.99
N GLN A 507 -23.81 8.72 26.00
CA GLN A 507 -24.91 9.28 25.20
C GLN A 507 -24.57 9.35 23.69
N CYS A 508 -23.29 9.29 23.33
CA CYS A 508 -22.86 9.24 21.93
C CYS A 508 -22.74 7.78 21.46
N PRO A 509 -23.48 7.37 20.40
CA PRO A 509 -23.38 6.01 19.85
C PRO A 509 -21.95 5.61 19.45
N CYS A 510 -21.16 6.52 18.89
CA CYS A 510 -19.76 6.26 18.53
C CYS A 510 -18.94 5.89 19.77
N TYR A 511 -18.99 6.72 20.81
CA TYR A 511 -18.21 6.53 22.04
C TYR A 511 -18.62 5.27 22.80
N LEU A 512 -19.93 5.00 22.87
CA LEU A 512 -20.50 3.79 23.47
C LEU A 512 -20.04 2.53 22.73
N ALA A 513 -20.04 2.55 21.39
CA ALA A 513 -19.55 1.47 20.54
C ALA A 513 -18.02 1.37 20.43
N VAL A 514 -17.25 2.15 21.20
CA VAL A 514 -15.77 2.16 21.18
C VAL A 514 -15.21 2.58 19.80
N ARG A 515 -15.84 3.59 19.19
CA ARG A 515 -15.48 4.17 17.89
C ARG A 515 -15.20 5.67 18.00
N GLU A 516 -14.29 6.20 17.18
CA GLU A 516 -14.25 7.64 16.92
C GLU A 516 -15.41 8.06 16.00
N CYS A 517 -15.70 9.37 15.97
CA CYS A 517 -16.75 9.95 15.13
C CYS A 517 -16.25 10.05 13.69
N ASP A 518 -16.78 9.18 12.83
CA ASP A 518 -16.55 9.20 11.40
C ASP A 518 -16.94 10.57 10.80
N PRO A 519 -16.04 11.28 10.09
CA PRO A 519 -16.27 12.63 9.60
C PRO A 519 -17.20 12.69 8.37
N ASP A 520 -17.45 11.57 7.69
CA ASP A 520 -18.38 11.50 6.55
C ASP A 520 -19.83 11.20 7.01
N LEU A 521 -20.02 10.92 8.32
CA LEU A 521 -21.31 10.53 8.91
C LEU A 521 -21.74 11.44 10.07
N CYS A 522 -20.80 11.88 10.92
CA CYS A 522 -21.07 12.59 12.17
C CYS A 522 -21.14 14.12 11.98
N MET A 523 -21.92 14.55 10.98
CA MET A 523 -21.94 15.93 10.44
C MET A 523 -22.41 17.01 11.43
N THR A 524 -22.97 16.65 12.60
CA THR A 524 -23.55 17.62 13.56
C THR A 524 -22.68 17.90 14.78
N CYS A 525 -21.63 17.11 15.01
CA CYS A 525 -20.93 17.11 16.30
C CYS A 525 -19.57 17.82 16.31
N GLY A 526 -19.11 18.32 15.16
CA GLY A 526 -17.76 18.86 14.98
C GLY A 526 -16.79 17.94 14.24
N ALA A 527 -17.12 16.67 14.03
CA ALA A 527 -16.15 15.69 13.51
C ALA A 527 -15.69 16.01 12.07
N ALA A 528 -16.57 16.60 11.26
CA ALA A 528 -16.34 17.00 9.87
C ALA A 528 -15.71 18.40 9.72
N ASP A 529 -15.70 19.22 10.78
CA ASP A 529 -15.54 20.67 10.66
C ASP A 529 -14.11 21.16 10.96
N HIS A 530 -13.73 22.30 10.40
CA HIS A 530 -12.47 23.02 10.71
C HIS A 530 -11.22 22.12 10.76
N TRP A 531 -10.82 21.55 9.63
CA TRP A 531 -9.71 20.58 9.55
C TRP A 531 -8.37 21.12 10.06
N ASP A 532 -8.09 22.40 9.83
CA ASP A 532 -6.86 23.08 10.30
C ASP A 532 -6.88 23.40 11.80
N SER A 533 -8.06 23.36 12.44
CA SER A 533 -8.20 23.65 13.86
C SER A 533 -7.89 22.44 14.73
N LYS A 534 -6.98 22.65 15.70
CA LYS A 534 -6.78 21.72 16.82
C LYS A 534 -7.89 21.79 17.86
N VAL A 535 -8.68 22.87 17.85
CA VAL A 535 -9.82 23.06 18.75
C VAL A 535 -11.10 22.70 18.00
N VAL A 536 -11.57 21.48 18.23
CA VAL A 536 -12.80 20.91 17.67
C VAL A 536 -13.84 20.76 18.79
N SER A 537 -15.12 20.93 18.48
CA SER A 537 -16.23 20.70 19.42
C SER A 537 -16.36 19.21 19.79
N CYS A 538 -16.28 18.31 18.80
CA CYS A 538 -16.06 16.88 19.03
C CYS A 538 -14.70 16.63 19.70
N LYS A 539 -14.67 15.79 20.75
CA LYS A 539 -13.43 15.29 21.38
C LYS A 539 -13.14 13.84 21.02
N ASN A 540 -14.12 13.14 20.44
CA ASN A 540 -14.03 11.75 19.99
C ASN A 540 -13.60 11.65 18.52
N CYS A 541 -12.60 12.43 18.12
CA CYS A 541 -11.97 12.44 16.80
C CYS A 541 -10.47 12.83 16.89
N SER A 542 -9.85 12.50 18.03
CA SER A 542 -8.50 12.92 18.41
C SER A 542 -7.43 12.02 17.81
N ILE A 543 -7.71 10.71 17.64
CA ILE A 543 -6.81 9.74 17.01
C ILE A 543 -6.77 9.96 15.49
N GLN A 544 -7.92 10.17 14.84
CA GLN A 544 -7.97 10.44 13.39
C GLN A 544 -7.30 11.77 13.01
N ARG A 545 -7.43 12.82 13.82
CA ARG A 545 -6.77 14.12 13.62
C ARG A 545 -5.35 14.21 14.22
N GLY A 546 -4.88 13.17 14.92
CA GLY A 546 -3.55 13.13 15.53
C GLY A 546 -3.31 14.18 16.63
N LEU A 547 -4.36 14.59 17.35
CA LEU A 547 -4.39 15.65 18.38
C LEU A 547 -3.74 15.21 19.71
N LYS A 548 -2.54 14.64 19.63
CA LYS A 548 -1.74 14.20 20.77
C LYS A 548 -1.15 15.39 21.55
N LYS A 549 -0.98 15.18 22.86
CA LYS A 549 -0.31 16.07 23.82
C LYS A 549 1.19 16.11 23.58
N HIS A 550 1.86 17.16 24.05
CA HIS A 550 3.32 17.26 23.91
C HIS A 550 4.02 16.40 24.96
N LEU A 551 4.62 15.29 24.51
CA LEU A 551 5.45 14.39 25.34
C LEU A 551 6.94 14.74 25.28
N LEU A 552 7.60 14.63 26.43
CA LEU A 552 9.03 14.75 26.66
C LEU A 552 9.67 13.36 26.86
N LEU A 553 11.00 13.27 26.80
CA LEU A 553 11.77 12.05 26.98
C LEU A 553 12.93 12.36 27.93
N ALA A 554 13.08 11.56 29.00
CA ALA A 554 14.15 11.65 29.98
C ALA A 554 14.42 10.25 30.58
N PRO A 555 15.50 10.03 31.35
CA PRO A 555 15.63 8.81 32.15
C PRO A 555 14.39 8.60 33.04
N SER A 556 13.93 7.36 33.15
CA SER A 556 12.79 7.00 34.02
C SER A 556 13.21 7.05 35.49
N ASN A 557 12.26 7.32 36.39
CA ASN A 557 12.46 7.13 37.83
C ASN A 557 12.42 5.64 38.24
N VAL A 558 11.96 4.75 37.34
CA VAL A 558 11.87 3.29 37.57
C VAL A 558 13.01 2.57 36.86
N ALA A 559 13.03 2.57 35.52
CA ALA A 559 14.06 1.89 34.74
C ALA A 559 14.20 2.48 33.32
N GLY A 560 15.43 2.62 32.83
CA GLY A 560 15.70 2.98 31.44
C GLY A 560 15.24 4.40 31.07
N TRP A 561 14.43 4.52 30.01
CA TRP A 561 13.87 5.77 29.52
C TRP A 561 12.38 5.87 29.86
N GLY A 562 11.95 7.04 30.31
CA GLY A 562 10.55 7.38 30.59
C GLY A 562 10.03 8.51 29.70
N THR A 563 8.71 8.58 29.49
CA THR A 563 8.06 9.71 28.82
C THR A 563 7.23 10.54 29.79
N PHE A 564 7.38 11.85 29.70
CA PHE A 564 6.87 12.81 30.67
C PHE A 564 5.97 13.83 29.96
N ILE A 565 4.88 14.28 30.59
CA ILE A 565 3.90 15.14 29.92
C ILE A 565 4.24 16.64 30.09
N LYS A 566 4.28 17.41 28.99
CA LYS A 566 4.62 18.84 29.04
C LYS A 566 3.49 19.72 29.59
N GLU A 567 2.25 19.24 29.54
CA GLU A 567 1.04 20.00 29.86
C GLU A 567 0.12 19.17 30.75
N SER A 568 -0.60 19.79 31.69
CA SER A 568 -1.55 19.08 32.55
C SER A 568 -2.73 18.55 31.74
N VAL A 569 -3.23 17.36 32.09
CA VAL A 569 -4.25 16.62 31.33
C VAL A 569 -5.34 16.10 32.26
N GLN A 570 -6.58 16.18 31.81
CA GLN A 570 -7.76 15.82 32.59
C GLN A 570 -8.08 14.32 32.51
N LYS A 571 -8.83 13.80 33.48
CA LYS A 571 -9.25 12.39 33.49
C LYS A 571 -10.04 12.04 32.22
N ASN A 572 -9.70 10.89 31.63
CA ASN A 572 -10.19 10.35 30.36
C ASN A 572 -9.84 11.18 29.11
N GLU A 573 -9.01 12.21 29.22
CA GLU A 573 -8.51 12.97 28.07
C GLU A 573 -7.45 12.17 27.29
N PHE A 574 -7.40 12.38 25.98
CA PHE A 574 -6.46 11.71 25.07
C PHE A 574 -5.04 12.28 25.20
N ILE A 575 -4.06 11.40 25.30
CA ILE A 575 -2.63 11.76 25.41
C ILE A 575 -1.93 11.53 24.07
N SER A 576 -1.96 10.31 23.55
CA SER A 576 -1.35 9.93 22.27
C SER A 576 -1.92 8.61 21.77
N GLU A 577 -1.84 8.36 20.46
CA GLU A 577 -1.89 7.00 19.94
C GLU A 577 -0.58 6.27 20.29
N TYR A 578 -0.63 4.96 20.56
CA TYR A 578 0.54 4.09 20.55
C TYR A 578 0.78 3.58 19.13
N CYS A 579 1.76 4.15 18.41
CA CYS A 579 2.06 3.79 17.02
C CYS A 579 3.16 2.73 16.94
N GLY A 580 3.09 1.83 15.95
CA GLY A 580 4.13 0.84 15.67
C GLY A 580 4.07 0.20 14.28
N GLU A 581 4.91 -0.80 14.05
CA GLU A 581 4.75 -1.73 12.92
C GLU A 581 3.54 -2.64 13.16
N LEU A 582 2.57 -2.66 12.24
CA LEU A 582 1.44 -3.58 12.29
C LEU A 582 1.88 -4.91 11.66
N ILE A 583 1.82 -5.99 12.45
CA ILE A 583 2.32 -7.33 12.10
C ILE A 583 1.27 -8.40 12.44
N SER A 584 1.32 -9.57 11.78
CA SER A 584 0.46 -10.70 12.14
C SER A 584 0.88 -11.32 13.48
N GLN A 585 -0.03 -12.07 14.11
CA GLN A 585 0.25 -12.82 15.35
C GLN A 585 1.48 -13.75 15.18
N ASP A 586 1.62 -14.46 14.07
CA ASP A 586 2.77 -15.36 13.81
C ASP A 586 4.13 -14.61 13.81
N GLU A 587 4.17 -13.40 13.24
CA GLU A 587 5.37 -12.55 13.21
C GLU A 587 5.61 -11.90 14.58
N ALA A 588 4.56 -11.58 15.34
CA ALA A 588 4.65 -11.11 16.72
C ALA A 588 5.24 -12.19 17.62
N ASP A 589 4.77 -13.44 17.55
CA ASP A 589 5.35 -14.60 18.23
C ASP A 589 6.81 -14.83 17.85
N ARG A 590 7.14 -14.70 16.56
CA ARG A 590 8.51 -14.86 16.05
C ARG A 590 9.45 -13.77 16.55
N ARG A 591 8.95 -12.54 16.76
CA ARG A 591 9.69 -11.42 17.39
C ARG A 591 9.75 -11.55 18.91
N GLY A 592 8.65 -11.96 19.56
CA GLY A 592 8.52 -12.14 21.00
C GLY A 592 9.60 -13.04 21.57
N ARG A 593 9.82 -14.23 20.97
CA ARG A 593 10.90 -15.16 21.34
C ARG A 593 12.32 -14.57 21.29
N ILE A 594 12.52 -13.45 20.59
CA ILE A 594 13.78 -12.70 20.59
C ILE A 594 13.74 -11.62 21.68
N TYR A 595 12.63 -10.91 21.83
CA TYR A 595 12.41 -9.85 22.83
C TYR A 595 12.44 -10.38 24.28
N ASP A 596 11.93 -11.58 24.53
CA ASP A 596 12.06 -12.31 25.80
C ASP A 596 13.52 -12.51 26.20
N LYS A 597 14.42 -12.77 25.23
CA LYS A 597 15.85 -12.93 25.49
C LYS A 597 16.54 -11.60 25.85
N TYR A 598 15.98 -10.47 25.42
CA TYR A 598 16.47 -9.13 25.73
C TYR A 598 15.74 -8.47 26.92
N MET A 599 14.77 -9.15 27.53
CA MET A 599 13.90 -8.62 28.60
C MET A 599 13.28 -7.26 28.24
N SER A 600 12.95 -7.05 26.96
CA SER A 600 12.33 -5.81 26.47
C SER A 600 11.46 -6.07 25.26
N SER A 601 10.14 -5.90 25.44
CA SER A 601 9.12 -6.08 24.40
C SER A 601 8.28 -4.81 24.24
N PHE A 602 8.00 -4.43 23.00
CA PHE A 602 7.11 -3.31 22.65
C PHE A 602 5.92 -3.80 21.79
N LEU A 603 5.52 -5.06 21.99
CA LEU A 603 4.38 -5.69 21.34
C LEU A 603 3.07 -5.34 22.08
N PHE A 604 2.13 -4.71 21.40
CA PHE A 604 0.79 -4.40 21.92
C PHE A 604 -0.26 -5.09 21.04
N ASN A 605 -1.00 -6.06 21.58
CA ASN A 605 -2.03 -6.79 20.82
C ASN A 605 -3.20 -5.87 20.44
N LEU A 606 -3.57 -5.84 19.16
CA LEU A 606 -4.56 -4.89 18.61
C LEU A 606 -5.92 -5.55 18.37
N ASN A 607 -5.90 -6.73 17.74
CA ASN A 607 -7.06 -7.57 17.44
C ASN A 607 -6.56 -8.99 17.09
N ASN A 608 -7.47 -9.93 16.86
CA ASN A 608 -7.10 -11.33 16.61
C ASN A 608 -6.17 -11.55 15.41
N ASP A 609 -6.17 -10.64 14.43
CA ASP A 609 -5.36 -10.77 13.21
C ASP A 609 -3.98 -10.09 13.34
N PHE A 610 -3.88 -9.02 14.14
CA PHE A 610 -2.70 -8.15 14.18
C PHE A 610 -2.26 -7.67 15.57
N VAL A 611 -0.95 -7.43 15.68
CA VAL A 611 -0.24 -6.82 16.81
C VAL A 611 0.46 -5.54 16.33
N VAL A 612 0.58 -4.54 17.20
CA VAL A 612 1.38 -3.32 16.96
C VAL A 612 2.71 -3.47 17.69
N ASP A 613 3.81 -3.53 16.94
CA ASP A 613 5.18 -3.59 17.45
C ASP A 613 5.87 -2.23 17.35
N ALA A 614 6.01 -1.52 18.47
CA ALA A 614 6.71 -0.24 18.49
C ALA A 614 8.25 -0.36 18.51
N THR A 615 8.82 -1.57 18.47
CA THR A 615 10.27 -1.80 18.70
C THR A 615 11.15 -1.06 17.69
N ARG A 616 10.88 -1.25 16.40
CA ARG A 616 11.68 -0.70 15.28
C ARG A 616 11.22 0.66 14.79
N LYS A 617 9.90 0.87 14.77
CA LYS A 617 9.24 2.10 14.36
C LYS A 617 8.14 2.39 15.36
N GLY A 618 7.94 3.64 15.75
CA GLY A 618 6.92 3.99 16.73
C GLY A 618 6.89 5.48 17.04
N ASN A 619 6.32 5.88 18.18
CA ASN A 619 6.24 7.28 18.59
C ASN A 619 6.52 7.45 20.09
N LYS A 620 6.59 8.70 20.60
CA LYS A 620 7.10 9.00 21.96
C LYS A 620 6.42 8.24 23.10
N ILE A 621 5.14 7.88 22.98
CA ILE A 621 4.44 7.14 24.05
C ILE A 621 4.93 5.69 24.21
N ARG A 622 5.79 5.17 23.31
CA ARG A 622 6.47 3.87 23.50
C ARG A 622 7.38 3.80 24.74
N PHE A 623 7.71 4.95 25.33
CA PHE A 623 8.51 5.09 26.55
C PHE A 623 7.63 5.41 27.78
N ALA A 624 6.30 5.27 27.69
CA ALA A 624 5.44 5.24 28.87
C ALA A 624 5.56 3.85 29.50
N ASN A 625 6.13 3.78 30.71
CA ASN A 625 6.55 2.53 31.33
C ASN A 625 5.39 1.71 31.90
N HIS A 626 5.67 0.47 32.28
CA HIS A 626 4.73 -0.33 33.04
C HIS A 626 4.62 0.16 34.49
N SER A 627 3.43 0.06 35.06
CA SER A 627 3.18 0.05 36.51
C SER A 627 1.88 -0.70 36.78
N VAL A 628 1.75 -1.35 37.95
CA VAL A 628 0.47 -1.91 38.41
C VAL A 628 -0.53 -0.84 38.87
N ASN A 629 -0.03 0.36 39.23
CA ASN A 629 -0.82 1.52 39.68
C ASN A 629 -0.75 2.71 38.69
N PRO A 630 -1.04 2.50 37.39
CA PRO A 630 -0.71 3.47 36.35
C PRO A 630 -1.58 4.75 36.41
N ASN A 631 -1.01 5.88 35.94
CA ASN A 631 -1.75 7.13 35.74
C ASN A 631 -2.45 7.21 34.37
N CYS A 632 -2.11 6.34 33.40
CA CYS A 632 -2.78 6.20 32.11
C CYS A 632 -3.51 4.85 31.94
N TYR A 633 -4.33 4.75 30.89
CA TYR A 633 -4.85 3.48 30.37
C TYR A 633 -4.84 3.46 28.84
N ALA A 634 -4.66 2.27 28.28
CA ALA A 634 -4.79 2.02 26.84
C ALA A 634 -6.22 1.58 26.50
N LYS A 635 -6.71 1.98 25.32
CA LYS A 635 -7.99 1.55 24.75
C LYS A 635 -7.83 1.41 23.24
N VAL A 636 -8.08 0.21 22.71
CA VAL A 636 -8.26 0.02 21.26
C VAL A 636 -9.58 0.69 20.87
N VAL A 637 -9.56 1.48 19.80
CA VAL A 637 -10.69 2.22 19.25
C VAL A 637 -10.79 1.94 17.75
N MET A 638 -12.00 1.76 17.24
CA MET A 638 -12.24 1.67 15.80
C MET A 638 -12.33 3.08 15.19
N VAL A 639 -11.47 3.38 14.22
CA VAL A 639 -11.26 4.73 13.66
C VAL A 639 -11.29 4.64 12.14
N ASN A 640 -12.41 5.00 11.51
CA ASN A 640 -12.61 4.91 10.05
C ASN A 640 -12.26 3.52 9.46
N GLY A 641 -12.64 2.45 10.15
CA GLY A 641 -12.35 1.07 9.74
C GLY A 641 -10.98 0.54 10.17
N ASP A 642 -10.11 1.37 10.76
CA ASP A 642 -8.81 0.96 11.30
C ASP A 642 -8.87 0.82 12.83
N HIS A 643 -8.42 -0.30 13.37
CA HIS A 643 -8.18 -0.43 14.81
C HIS A 643 -6.93 0.36 15.21
N ARG A 644 -7.03 1.24 16.21
CA ARG A 644 -5.92 2.08 16.69
C ARG A 644 -5.89 2.14 18.22
N ILE A 645 -4.70 2.12 18.82
CA ILE A 645 -4.53 2.11 20.29
C ILE A 645 -4.42 3.56 20.78
N GLY A 646 -5.45 4.07 21.45
CA GLY A 646 -5.38 5.35 22.15
C GLY A 646 -4.91 5.19 23.60
N ILE A 647 -3.99 6.03 24.03
CA ILE A 647 -3.56 6.17 25.43
C ILE A 647 -4.27 7.41 26.02
N PHE A 648 -4.93 7.21 27.16
CA PHE A 648 -5.78 8.19 27.83
C PHE A 648 -5.42 8.29 29.33
N ALA A 649 -5.68 9.43 29.95
CA ALA A 649 -5.39 9.64 31.36
C ALA A 649 -6.41 8.92 32.28
N LYS A 650 -5.96 8.08 33.23
CA LYS A 650 -6.80 7.34 34.20
C LYS A 650 -7.26 8.23 35.37
N ARG A 651 -6.45 9.25 35.69
CA ARG A 651 -6.72 10.35 36.64
C ARG A 651 -6.38 11.68 35.98
N ALA A 652 -6.50 12.80 36.70
CA ALA A 652 -5.82 14.02 36.29
C ALA A 652 -4.30 13.83 36.43
N ILE A 653 -3.54 14.41 35.50
CA ILE A 653 -2.07 14.32 35.43
C ILE A 653 -1.52 15.75 35.35
N LEU A 654 -0.53 16.06 36.18
CA LEU A 654 0.14 17.36 36.24
C LEU A 654 1.28 17.45 35.21
N GLN A 655 1.62 18.69 34.82
CA GLN A 655 2.83 18.99 34.06
C GLN A 655 4.07 18.38 34.74
N GLY A 656 4.87 17.66 33.96
CA GLY A 656 6.12 17.04 34.42
C GLY A 656 5.99 15.63 34.99
N GLU A 657 4.79 15.07 35.15
CA GLU A 657 4.64 13.66 35.57
C GLU A 657 5.15 12.68 34.48
N GLU A 658 5.79 11.59 34.92
CA GLU A 658 6.08 10.41 34.09
C GLU A 658 4.78 9.66 33.80
N LEU A 659 4.63 9.13 32.58
CA LEU A 659 3.42 8.41 32.17
C LEU A 659 3.64 6.90 32.26
N PHE A 660 2.70 6.22 32.92
CA PHE A 660 2.70 4.77 33.08
C PHE A 660 1.35 4.19 32.63
N PHE A 661 1.36 3.00 32.03
CA PHE A 661 0.15 2.22 31.75
C PHE A 661 0.31 0.74 32.13
N ASP A 662 -0.80 0.08 32.43
CA ASP A 662 -0.81 -1.37 32.66
C ASP A 662 -0.60 -2.10 31.32
N TYR A 663 0.45 -2.91 31.23
CA TYR A 663 0.83 -3.68 30.05
C TYR A 663 0.06 -5.01 29.96
N ARG A 664 -0.62 -5.43 31.04
CA ARG A 664 -1.33 -6.72 31.16
C ARG A 664 -0.47 -7.94 30.84
N TYR A 665 0.77 -7.93 31.32
CA TYR A 665 1.60 -9.13 31.37
C TYR A 665 0.85 -10.28 32.04
N SER A 666 1.10 -11.52 31.60
CA SER A 666 0.70 -12.69 32.39
C SER A 666 1.40 -12.66 33.75
N GLN A 667 0.87 -13.38 34.75
CA GLN A 667 1.52 -13.44 36.08
C GLN A 667 2.95 -14.00 35.98
N ASP A 668 3.20 -14.92 35.05
CA ASP A 668 4.52 -15.50 34.79
C ASP A 668 5.48 -14.52 34.08
N ASP A 669 4.95 -13.58 33.28
CA ASP A 669 5.75 -12.58 32.57
C ASP A 669 6.02 -11.33 33.41
N ALA A 670 5.06 -10.90 34.23
CA ALA A 670 5.24 -9.78 35.15
C ALA A 670 6.47 -9.99 36.07
N LEU A 671 6.69 -11.23 36.52
CA LEU A 671 7.86 -11.63 37.31
C LEU A 671 9.21 -11.54 36.56
N LYS A 672 9.21 -11.53 35.22
CA LYS A 672 10.42 -11.41 34.38
C LYS A 672 10.75 -9.95 34.05
N TYR A 673 9.71 -9.16 33.78
CA TYR A 673 9.83 -7.80 33.26
C TYR A 673 9.72 -6.69 34.33
N VAL A 674 9.16 -6.98 35.52
CA VAL A 674 8.82 -5.97 36.54
C VAL A 674 9.60 -6.19 37.85
N GLY A 675 10.92 -6.05 37.77
CA GLY A 675 11.76 -5.86 38.95
C GLY A 675 11.96 -4.37 39.22
N ILE A 676 11.33 -3.85 40.30
CA ILE A 676 11.74 -2.69 41.16
C ILE A 676 10.55 -2.20 42.03
N GLU A 677 9.29 -2.29 41.58
CA GLU A 677 8.10 -1.83 42.35
C GLU A 677 7.88 -2.56 43.71
N ARG A 678 8.72 -3.54 44.10
CA ARG A 678 8.59 -4.31 45.35
C ARG A 678 9.39 -3.78 46.55
N GLU A 679 10.26 -2.79 46.37
CA GLU A 679 11.12 -2.29 47.47
C GLU A 679 10.62 -0.98 48.11
N VAL A 680 9.58 -0.33 47.55
CA VAL A 680 9.11 0.99 48.00
C VAL A 680 8.04 0.89 49.12
N ASP A 681 7.24 -0.18 49.15
CA ASP A 681 6.16 -0.38 50.12
C ASP A 681 6.62 -1.10 51.43
N VAL A 682 7.92 -1.13 51.72
CA VAL A 682 8.51 -1.89 52.86
C VAL A 682 9.58 -1.09 53.63
N ALA A 683 9.39 0.24 53.75
CA ALA A 683 10.28 1.17 54.46
C ALA A 683 9.50 2.10 55.40
#